data_AF-A0AAW7P0L6-F1
#
_entry.id   AF-A0AAW7P0L6-F1
#
_cell.length_a   1.000
_cell.length_b   1.000
_cell.length_c   1.000
_cell.angle_alpha   90.00
_cell.angle_beta   90.00
_cell.angle_gamma   90.00
#
_symmetry.space_group_name_H-M   'P 1'
#
loop_
_entity.id
_entity.type
_entity.pdbx_description
1 polymer ?
#
loop_
_entity_poly.entity_id
_entity_poly.type
_entity_poly.pdbx_seq_one_letter_code
_entity_poly.pdbx_strand_id
1 'polypeptide(L)'
;MELLLYAVIFSMILIVSNATNKLVPSLPLPLIQILLGIGWALFVPEENFHLDTELFLALVIGPLLFREAEEADITSVLKHWRVILYLIFPVIFISTISLGWAAHSLWLSLPLAACMAVGAALGPTDLVAFASLSERFTFPKRVSNILKGEGLLNDASGLVAFRVALAALATGSFSLGEAGISLGISIIGGFAVGILTAFVNRWLQTLLLSVRASDIASELLLELSLPLLTFFLAEELHVSGIIAVVVSGILKASRFKHITLLEARVDTVSHTVWNTVNFILNGSVFVILGMELEMIAKPILSSPIYNNLLLVLSVFLLTALLFLIRFVMVYLFYWFRTVRLKKSLRNYLKDALLLTFSGVKGTVSIATILLIPTKIEKEYPILLFLVAGVTLVSFIAGLVVLPKLSEDKEETNDYLMQIAILNDVVMELEADLKNSKHKGPLYAAIDNYHGRIENLILGQENRLIQKDWEQLKLLILSIESDGLEQAYEEGKIRERGYRVYQRYLHNMEQRVNRNLSYRLTYYFLVSFRLLRLLVHEILTFGSGLRNWLTREDSKLEAIDYDQIAALYLANTEIIIESLEDLKGVYRSSLISFLQESRLRETAIITSGAFVERVINRVKPNNIDEMLRGYYLERKIIFEYEAQHLITAKQARRMRQNVNELESYSLRESANTLPYDMIEYARNR
;
A
#
# COMPACT_ATOMS: atom_id res chain seq x y z
N MET A 1 -20.09 -12.97 -21.27
CA MET A 1 -18.70 -12.79 -21.75
C MET A 1 -18.22 -11.37 -21.52
N GLU A 2 -18.99 -10.33 -21.88
CA GLU A 2 -18.60 -8.92 -21.69
C GLU A 2 -18.37 -8.53 -20.22
N LEU A 3 -19.24 -8.95 -19.30
CA LEU A 3 -19.07 -8.69 -17.86
C LEU A 3 -17.77 -9.30 -17.29
N LEU A 4 -17.39 -10.49 -17.76
CA LEU A 4 -16.12 -11.13 -17.39
C LEU A 4 -14.92 -10.36 -17.95
N LEU A 5 -15.02 -9.87 -19.19
CA LEU A 5 -13.98 -9.04 -19.79
C LEU A 5 -13.80 -7.74 -18.98
N TYR A 6 -14.89 -7.06 -18.60
CA TYR A 6 -14.82 -5.87 -17.75
C TYR A 6 -14.21 -6.16 -16.37
N ALA A 7 -14.53 -7.31 -15.76
CA ALA A 7 -13.92 -7.71 -14.48
C ALA A 7 -12.40 -7.96 -14.59
N VAL A 8 -11.95 -8.54 -15.71
CA VAL A 8 -10.52 -8.75 -16.00
C VAL A 8 -9.81 -7.42 -16.25
N ILE A 9 -10.39 -6.54 -17.06
CA ILE A 9 -9.84 -5.19 -17.33
C ILE A 9 -9.75 -4.39 -16.02
N PHE A 10 -10.81 -4.41 -15.22
CA PHE A 10 -10.84 -3.78 -13.90
C PHE A 10 -9.69 -4.29 -13.00
N SER A 11 -9.52 -5.61 -12.91
CA SER A 11 -8.41 -6.21 -12.14
C SER A 11 -7.04 -5.76 -12.67
N MET A 12 -6.87 -5.69 -13.99
CA MET A 12 -5.65 -5.21 -14.62
C MET A 12 -5.38 -3.73 -14.30
N ILE A 13 -6.41 -2.88 -14.31
CA ILE A 13 -6.31 -1.46 -13.93
C ILE A 13 -5.81 -1.34 -12.49
N LEU A 14 -6.32 -2.14 -11.55
CA LEU A 14 -5.86 -2.12 -10.17
C LEU A 14 -4.38 -2.52 -10.06
N ILE A 15 -3.94 -3.55 -10.79
CA ILE A 15 -2.53 -3.98 -10.82
C ILE A 15 -1.64 -2.88 -11.39
N VAL A 16 -2.03 -2.30 -12.53
CA VAL A 16 -1.30 -1.20 -13.17
C VAL A 16 -1.24 0.04 -12.26
N SER A 17 -2.32 0.34 -11.53
CA SER A 17 -2.36 1.48 -10.60
C SER A 17 -1.33 1.32 -9.47
N ASN A 18 -1.23 0.12 -8.89
CA ASN A 18 -0.28 -0.19 -7.82
C ASN A 18 1.17 -0.16 -8.34
N ALA A 19 1.43 -0.75 -9.52
CA ALA A 19 2.73 -0.69 -10.16
C ALA A 19 3.14 0.76 -10.46
N THR A 20 2.23 1.58 -10.99
CA THR A 20 2.45 2.99 -11.28
C THR A 20 2.74 3.79 -10.00
N ASN A 21 2.03 3.50 -8.90
CA ASN A 21 2.29 4.15 -7.61
C ASN A 21 3.71 3.86 -7.08
N LYS A 22 4.22 2.64 -7.29
CA LYS A 22 5.60 2.28 -6.94
C LYS A 22 6.65 2.98 -7.82
N LEU A 23 6.34 3.19 -9.11
CA LEU A 23 7.23 3.87 -10.06
C LEU A 23 7.23 5.40 -9.87
N VAL A 24 6.07 5.97 -9.55
CA VAL A 24 5.85 7.41 -9.35
C VAL A 24 5.24 7.66 -7.96
N PRO A 25 6.05 7.59 -6.88
CA PRO A 25 5.55 7.71 -5.51
C PRO A 25 4.93 9.08 -5.19
N SER A 26 5.21 10.10 -6.01
CA SER A 26 4.67 11.46 -5.88
C SER A 26 3.18 11.57 -6.21
N LEU A 27 2.63 10.64 -7.00
CA LEU A 27 1.21 10.62 -7.34
C LEU A 27 0.45 9.67 -6.39
N PRO A 28 -0.56 10.15 -5.64
CA PRO A 28 -1.35 9.29 -4.77
C PRO A 28 -2.14 8.25 -5.55
N LEU A 29 -2.25 7.05 -4.98
CA LEU A 29 -2.91 5.91 -5.60
C LEU A 29 -4.36 6.22 -6.06
N PRO A 30 -5.21 6.88 -5.25
CA PRO A 30 -6.56 7.25 -5.69
C PRO A 30 -6.58 8.12 -6.96
N LEU A 31 -5.62 9.05 -7.10
CA LEU A 31 -5.55 9.92 -8.28
C LEU A 31 -5.19 9.10 -9.52
N ILE A 32 -4.25 8.16 -9.39
CA ILE A 32 -3.89 7.24 -10.48
C ILE A 32 -5.12 6.41 -10.90
N GLN A 33 -5.89 5.91 -9.92
CA GLN A 33 -7.11 5.12 -10.17
C GLN A 33 -8.20 5.94 -10.88
N ILE A 34 -8.43 7.19 -10.46
CA ILE A 34 -9.36 8.11 -11.15
C ILE A 34 -8.92 8.34 -12.61
N LEU A 35 -7.63 8.63 -12.84
CA LEU A 35 -7.11 8.88 -14.19
C LEU A 35 -7.21 7.64 -15.09
N LEU A 36 -6.91 6.45 -14.56
CA LEU A 36 -7.08 5.20 -15.28
C LEU A 36 -8.56 4.88 -15.55
N GLY A 37 -9.46 5.21 -14.62
CA GLY A 37 -10.91 5.10 -14.80
C GLY A 37 -11.43 5.99 -15.93
N ILE A 38 -11.03 7.27 -15.95
CA ILE A 38 -11.32 8.20 -17.05
C ILE A 38 -10.79 7.63 -18.38
N GLY A 39 -9.54 7.16 -18.38
CA GLY A 39 -8.93 6.55 -19.55
C GLY A 39 -9.68 5.31 -20.04
N TRP A 40 -10.22 4.50 -19.13
CA TRP A 40 -11.02 3.33 -19.47
C TRP A 40 -12.38 3.72 -20.07
N ALA A 41 -13.07 4.70 -19.49
CA ALA A 41 -14.35 5.18 -19.99
C ALA A 41 -14.31 5.65 -21.46
N LEU A 42 -13.19 6.23 -21.91
CA LEU A 42 -13.00 6.62 -23.31
C LEU A 42 -13.12 5.45 -24.32
N PHE A 43 -12.90 4.21 -23.88
CA PHE A 43 -12.98 3.01 -24.72
C PHE A 43 -14.27 2.20 -24.50
N VAL A 44 -15.11 2.59 -23.53
CA VAL A 44 -16.37 1.91 -23.23
C VAL A 44 -17.52 2.68 -23.89
N PRO A 45 -18.38 2.03 -24.69
CA PRO A 45 -19.55 2.69 -25.25
C PRO A 45 -20.51 3.16 -24.14
N GLU A 46 -20.98 4.41 -24.23
CA GLU A 46 -21.84 5.06 -23.22
C GLU A 46 -23.14 4.26 -22.93
N GLU A 47 -23.65 3.50 -23.90
CA GLU A 47 -24.89 2.72 -23.78
C GLU A 47 -24.75 1.45 -22.91
N ASN A 48 -23.53 1.03 -22.56
CA ASN A 48 -23.27 -0.27 -21.94
C ASN A 48 -22.95 -0.21 -20.44
N PHE A 49 -22.79 0.99 -19.85
CA PHE A 49 -22.43 1.14 -18.45
C PHE A 49 -23.41 2.06 -17.73
N HIS A 50 -24.41 1.46 -17.07
CA HIS A 50 -25.20 2.14 -16.06
C HIS A 50 -24.84 1.55 -14.70
N LEU A 51 -24.30 2.40 -13.82
CA LEU A 51 -24.00 2.00 -12.47
C LEU A 51 -25.29 1.78 -11.68
N ASP A 52 -25.54 0.54 -11.29
CA ASP A 52 -26.56 0.23 -10.31
C ASP A 52 -26.09 0.74 -8.95
N THR A 53 -26.67 1.87 -8.54
CA THR A 53 -26.27 2.61 -7.35
C THR A 53 -26.55 1.80 -6.07
N GLU A 54 -27.64 1.02 -6.05
CA GLU A 54 -27.97 0.19 -4.90
C GLU A 54 -26.95 -0.93 -4.75
N LEU A 55 -26.60 -1.59 -5.86
CA LEU A 55 -25.54 -2.61 -5.87
C LEU A 55 -24.17 -2.02 -5.52
N PHE A 56 -23.84 -0.82 -5.99
CA PHE A 56 -22.58 -0.16 -5.63
C PHE A 56 -22.50 0.17 -4.14
N LEU A 57 -23.58 0.72 -3.56
CA LEU A 57 -23.66 0.98 -2.13
C LEU A 57 -23.59 -0.32 -1.32
N ALA A 58 -24.27 -1.37 -1.75
CA ALA A 58 -24.30 -2.67 -1.06
C ALA A 58 -22.98 -3.43 -1.15
N LEU A 59 -22.37 -3.52 -2.33
CA LEU A 59 -21.20 -4.38 -2.60
C LEU A 59 -19.87 -3.69 -2.30
N VAL A 60 -19.81 -2.36 -2.40
CA VAL A 60 -18.57 -1.59 -2.26
C VAL A 60 -18.57 -0.77 -0.98
N ILE A 61 -19.52 0.14 -0.83
CA ILE A 61 -19.53 1.09 0.30
C ILE A 61 -19.86 0.38 1.61
N GLY A 62 -20.86 -0.51 1.63
CA GLY A 62 -21.26 -1.27 2.81
C GLY A 62 -20.08 -2.02 3.46
N PRO A 63 -19.39 -2.93 2.75
CA PRO A 63 -18.25 -3.66 3.30
C PRO A 63 -17.09 -2.75 3.73
N LEU A 64 -16.83 -1.65 3.02
CA LEU A 64 -15.81 -0.66 3.43
C LEU A 64 -16.17 -0.03 4.77
N LEU A 65 -17.40 0.50 4.90
CA LEU A 65 -17.88 1.13 6.14
C LEU A 65 -17.97 0.12 7.29
N PHE A 66 -18.36 -1.12 7.02
CA PHE A 66 -18.33 -2.21 8.00
C PHE A 66 -16.92 -2.39 8.56
N ARG A 67 -15.93 -2.49 7.67
CA ARG A 67 -14.55 -2.75 8.07
C ARG A 67 -13.95 -1.56 8.80
N GLU A 68 -14.24 -0.34 8.36
CA GLU A 68 -13.83 0.89 9.04
C GLU A 68 -14.45 1.02 10.43
N ALA A 69 -15.72 0.62 10.58
CA ALA A 69 -16.42 0.57 11.86
C ALA A 69 -15.84 -0.51 12.79
N GLU A 70 -15.45 -1.66 12.24
CA GLU A 70 -14.82 -2.76 12.99
C GLU A 70 -13.43 -2.36 13.52
N GLU A 71 -12.63 -1.64 12.72
CA GLU A 71 -11.28 -1.21 13.10
C GLU A 71 -11.27 0.09 13.95
N ALA A 72 -12.40 0.79 14.06
CA ALA A 72 -12.49 2.03 14.80
C ALA A 72 -12.38 1.80 16.32
N ASP A 73 -11.53 2.58 16.99
CA ASP A 73 -11.55 2.67 18.45
C ASP A 73 -12.75 3.51 18.91
N ILE A 74 -13.91 2.87 18.99
CA ILE A 74 -15.18 3.50 19.35
C ILE A 74 -15.11 4.20 20.70
N THR A 75 -14.33 3.68 21.66
CA THR A 75 -14.16 4.34 22.96
C THR A 75 -13.48 5.70 22.82
N SER A 76 -12.51 5.83 21.92
CA SER A 76 -11.83 7.09 21.65
C SER A 76 -12.60 8.01 20.71
N VAL A 77 -13.41 7.48 19.79
CA VAL A 77 -14.35 8.25 18.97
C VAL A 77 -15.44 8.89 19.85
N LEU A 78 -16.03 8.11 20.75
CA LEU A 78 -17.10 8.58 21.65
C LEU A 78 -16.64 9.69 22.61
N LYS A 79 -15.34 9.79 22.94
CA LYS A 79 -14.80 10.95 23.69
C LYS A 79 -15.03 12.29 22.98
N HIS A 80 -15.33 12.29 21.69
CA HIS A 80 -15.55 13.47 20.86
C HIS A 80 -16.98 13.58 20.29
N TRP A 81 -17.93 12.82 20.84
CA TRP A 81 -19.32 12.73 20.36
C TRP A 81 -20.01 14.09 20.11
N ARG A 82 -19.74 15.11 20.94
CA ARG A 82 -20.33 16.46 20.76
C ARG A 82 -19.88 17.15 19.47
N VAL A 83 -18.62 16.98 19.09
CA VAL A 83 -18.09 17.54 17.82
C VAL A 83 -18.67 16.75 16.65
N ILE A 84 -18.70 15.43 16.78
CA ILE A 84 -19.20 14.52 15.75
C ILE A 84 -20.67 14.81 15.44
N LEU A 85 -21.55 14.92 16.45
CA LEU A 85 -22.95 15.31 16.25
C LEU A 85 -23.10 16.71 15.63
N TYR A 86 -22.23 17.66 15.98
CA TYR A 86 -22.25 18.99 15.39
C TYR A 86 -21.89 18.95 13.90
N LEU A 87 -20.94 18.10 13.50
CA LEU A 87 -20.55 17.90 12.10
C LEU A 87 -21.64 17.15 11.29
N ILE A 88 -22.29 16.16 11.89
CA ILE A 88 -23.28 15.34 11.18
C ILE A 88 -24.65 16.04 11.05
N PHE A 89 -25.06 16.90 11.99
CA PHE A 89 -26.39 17.53 11.91
C PHE A 89 -26.30 18.99 11.46
N PRO A 90 -25.87 19.96 12.30
CA PRO A 90 -25.78 21.36 11.91
C PRO A 90 -24.98 21.62 10.63
N VAL A 91 -23.80 21.01 10.48
CA VAL A 91 -22.92 21.31 9.36
C VAL A 91 -23.48 20.79 8.04
N ILE A 92 -24.01 19.57 7.98
CA ILE A 92 -24.69 19.06 6.77
C ILE A 92 -25.89 19.95 6.42
N PHE A 93 -26.73 20.30 7.40
CA PHE A 93 -27.93 21.07 7.13
C PHE A 93 -27.59 22.45 6.56
N ILE A 94 -26.63 23.15 7.17
CA ILE A 94 -26.18 24.46 6.70
C ILE A 94 -25.45 24.36 5.36
N SER A 95 -24.63 23.32 5.15
CA SER A 95 -23.96 23.13 3.85
C SER A 95 -24.97 22.83 2.75
N THR A 96 -25.98 22.00 3.01
CA THR A 96 -27.05 21.66 2.07
C THR A 96 -27.79 22.91 1.61
N ILE A 97 -28.26 23.74 2.56
CA ILE A 97 -28.99 24.97 2.26
C ILE A 97 -28.11 25.95 1.50
N SER A 98 -26.88 26.17 1.97
CA SER A 98 -25.99 27.17 1.39
C SER A 98 -25.52 26.79 -0.01
N LEU A 99 -25.13 25.53 -0.22
CA LEU A 99 -24.73 25.02 -1.53
C LEU A 99 -25.91 24.97 -2.49
N GLY A 100 -27.09 24.53 -2.03
CA GLY A 100 -28.29 24.52 -2.86
C GLY A 100 -28.73 25.91 -3.28
N TRP A 101 -28.70 26.87 -2.37
CA TRP A 101 -29.01 28.27 -2.70
C TRP A 101 -27.97 28.89 -3.63
N ALA A 102 -26.68 28.62 -3.42
CA ALA A 102 -25.62 29.09 -4.31
C ALA A 102 -25.75 28.49 -5.72
N ALA A 103 -26.02 27.18 -5.83
CA ALA A 103 -26.23 26.52 -7.12
C ALA A 103 -27.45 27.09 -7.86
N HIS A 104 -28.56 27.33 -7.17
CA HIS A 104 -29.75 27.98 -7.74
C HIS A 104 -29.45 29.43 -8.19
N SER A 105 -28.66 30.17 -7.42
CA SER A 105 -28.28 31.56 -7.75
C SER A 105 -27.35 31.64 -8.97
N LEU A 106 -26.52 30.62 -9.21
CA LEU A 106 -25.68 30.52 -10.40
C LEU A 106 -26.48 30.05 -11.63
N TRP A 107 -27.46 29.18 -11.41
CA TRP A 107 -28.28 28.56 -12.45
C TRP A 107 -29.76 28.74 -12.14
N LEU A 108 -30.28 29.95 -12.42
CA LEU A 108 -31.68 30.32 -12.12
C LEU A 108 -32.73 29.43 -12.80
N SER A 109 -32.33 28.71 -13.86
CA SER A 109 -33.17 27.75 -14.58
C SER A 109 -33.43 26.46 -13.79
N LEU A 110 -32.67 26.19 -12.72
CA LEU A 110 -32.82 24.99 -11.91
C LEU A 110 -33.81 25.21 -10.76
N PRO A 111 -34.75 24.29 -10.52
CA PRO A 111 -35.61 24.35 -9.34
C PRO A 111 -34.79 24.33 -8.05
N LEU A 112 -35.17 25.16 -7.08
CA LEU A 112 -34.46 25.23 -5.79
C LEU A 112 -34.34 23.86 -5.11
N ALA A 113 -35.38 23.03 -5.17
CA ALA A 113 -35.38 21.68 -4.59
C ALA A 113 -34.33 20.76 -5.25
N ALA A 114 -34.10 20.89 -6.56
CA ALA A 114 -33.06 20.13 -7.26
C ALA A 114 -31.65 20.59 -6.85
N CYS A 115 -31.46 21.90 -6.67
CA CYS A 115 -30.21 22.44 -6.13
C CYS A 115 -29.99 22.05 -4.66
N MET A 116 -31.05 21.97 -3.85
CA MET A 116 -30.97 21.43 -2.48
C MET A 116 -30.54 19.97 -2.48
N ALA A 117 -30.95 19.17 -3.47
CA ALA A 117 -30.47 17.81 -3.64
C ALA A 117 -28.95 17.78 -3.95
N VAL A 118 -28.45 18.68 -4.80
CA VAL A 118 -26.98 18.85 -5.02
C VAL A 118 -26.27 19.20 -3.71
N GLY A 119 -26.82 20.13 -2.93
CA GLY A 119 -26.29 20.49 -1.62
C GLY A 119 -26.27 19.31 -0.64
N ALA A 120 -27.31 18.46 -0.67
CA ALA A 120 -27.43 17.30 0.19
C ALA A 120 -26.47 16.17 -0.21
N ALA A 121 -26.27 15.93 -1.51
CA ALA A 121 -25.30 14.97 -2.03
C ALA A 121 -23.85 15.40 -1.71
N LEU A 122 -23.57 16.71 -1.78
CA LEU A 122 -22.27 17.30 -1.43
C LEU A 122 -22.14 17.60 0.07
N GLY A 123 -23.18 17.45 0.87
CA GLY A 123 -23.18 17.76 2.30
C GLY A 123 -22.25 16.85 3.10
N PRO A 124 -22.39 15.51 2.96
CA PRO A 124 -21.54 14.53 3.65
C PRO A 124 -20.11 14.46 3.20
N THR A 125 -19.21 14.18 4.13
CA THR A 125 -17.81 13.85 3.86
C THR A 125 -17.62 12.37 3.73
N ASP A 126 -16.80 11.98 2.77
CA ASP A 126 -16.59 10.58 2.45
C ASP A 126 -15.44 10.02 3.30
N LEU A 127 -15.76 9.03 4.15
CA LEU A 127 -14.78 8.38 5.02
C LEU A 127 -13.75 7.60 4.22
N VAL A 128 -14.16 6.97 3.12
CA VAL A 128 -13.31 6.15 2.25
C VAL A 128 -12.27 7.03 1.56
N ALA A 129 -12.72 8.18 1.05
CA ALA A 129 -11.83 9.18 0.47
C ALA A 129 -10.84 9.71 1.51
N PHE A 130 -11.27 9.95 2.74
CA PHE A 130 -10.36 10.33 3.83
C PHE A 130 -9.40 9.20 4.22
N ALA A 131 -9.87 7.96 4.35
CA ALA A 131 -9.08 6.81 4.78
C ALA A 131 -7.90 6.57 3.84
N SER A 132 -8.16 6.58 2.53
CA SER A 132 -7.13 6.46 1.50
C SER A 132 -6.10 7.61 1.52
N LEU A 133 -6.51 8.85 1.84
CA LEU A 133 -5.59 9.98 2.04
C LEU A 133 -4.79 9.81 3.33
N SER A 134 -5.41 9.27 4.39
CA SER A 134 -4.79 9.10 5.72
C SER A 134 -3.69 8.05 5.77
N GLU A 135 -3.61 7.15 4.78
CA GLU A 135 -2.50 6.21 4.69
C GLU A 135 -1.14 6.90 4.53
N ARG A 136 -1.12 8.05 3.83
CA ARG A 136 0.09 8.84 3.52
C ARG A 136 0.43 9.91 4.55
N PHE A 137 -0.56 10.45 5.24
CA PHE A 137 -0.39 11.61 6.12
C PHE A 137 -0.61 11.24 7.59
N THR A 138 0.19 11.79 8.50
CA THR A 138 -0.06 11.61 9.93
C THR A 138 -1.04 12.65 10.45
N PHE A 139 -2.10 12.17 11.09
CA PHE A 139 -3.07 13.03 11.76
C PHE A 139 -2.94 12.89 13.27
N PRO A 140 -3.11 13.98 14.04
CA PRO A 140 -3.29 13.88 15.47
C PRO A 140 -4.43 12.90 15.77
N LYS A 141 -4.23 11.98 16.72
CA LYS A 141 -5.23 10.94 17.07
C LYS A 141 -6.64 11.49 17.27
N ARG A 142 -6.71 12.69 17.87
CA ARG A 142 -7.96 13.42 18.06
C ARG A 142 -8.69 13.77 16.75
N VAL A 143 -7.97 14.32 15.77
CA VAL A 143 -8.53 14.69 14.46
C VAL A 143 -8.96 13.43 13.72
N SER A 144 -8.11 12.39 13.70
CA SER A 144 -8.44 11.09 13.10
C SER A 144 -9.71 10.47 13.71
N ASN A 145 -9.83 10.45 15.05
CA ASN A 145 -11.02 9.91 15.72
C ASN A 145 -12.29 10.71 15.43
N ILE A 146 -12.19 12.05 15.31
CA ILE A 146 -13.33 12.89 14.93
C ILE A 146 -13.77 12.59 13.50
N LEU A 147 -12.83 12.49 12.56
CA LEU A 147 -13.12 12.22 11.15
C LEU A 147 -13.67 10.83 10.92
N LYS A 148 -13.13 9.81 11.60
CA LYS A 148 -13.70 8.45 11.59
C LYS A 148 -15.13 8.46 12.10
N GLY A 149 -15.39 9.12 13.23
CA GLY A 149 -16.74 9.22 13.78
C GLY A 149 -17.72 10.01 12.90
N GLU A 150 -17.26 11.09 12.26
CA GLU A 150 -18.03 11.85 11.28
C GLU A 150 -18.37 10.96 10.08
N GLY A 151 -17.37 10.44 9.38
CA GLY A 151 -17.55 9.70 8.13
C GLY A 151 -18.45 8.48 8.27
N LEU A 152 -18.39 7.75 9.40
CA LEU A 152 -19.26 6.59 9.64
C LEU A 152 -20.76 6.91 9.69
N LEU A 153 -21.13 8.15 10.02
CA LEU A 153 -22.54 8.53 10.27
C LEU A 153 -23.06 9.62 9.32
N ASN A 154 -22.14 10.34 8.67
CA ASN A 154 -22.44 11.49 7.83
C ASN A 154 -23.20 11.09 6.55
N ASP A 155 -22.82 9.96 5.93
CA ASP A 155 -23.43 9.46 4.71
C ASP A 155 -24.94 9.20 4.86
N ALA A 156 -25.33 8.61 5.98
CA ALA A 156 -26.75 8.38 6.28
C ALA A 156 -27.54 9.69 6.40
N SER A 157 -26.94 10.70 7.04
CA SER A 157 -27.60 12.00 7.26
C SER A 157 -27.77 12.78 5.96
N GLY A 158 -26.79 12.75 5.06
CA GLY A 158 -26.94 13.40 3.74
C GLY A 158 -27.84 12.65 2.78
N LEU A 159 -27.83 11.31 2.78
CA LEU A 159 -28.77 10.53 1.97
C LEU A 159 -30.22 10.83 2.35
N VAL A 160 -30.51 11.01 3.65
CA VAL A 160 -31.84 11.42 4.10
C VAL A 160 -32.16 12.85 3.66
N ALA A 161 -31.24 13.80 3.85
CA ALA A 161 -31.44 15.18 3.37
C ALA A 161 -31.71 15.21 1.85
N PHE A 162 -31.05 14.33 1.10
CA PHE A 162 -31.23 14.16 -0.34
C PHE A 162 -32.61 13.61 -0.70
N ARG A 163 -33.06 12.53 -0.03
CA ARG A 163 -34.41 11.98 -0.22
C ARG A 163 -35.50 13.02 0.07
N VAL A 164 -35.30 13.86 1.08
CA VAL A 164 -36.21 14.97 1.42
C VAL A 164 -36.22 16.03 0.33
N ALA A 165 -35.05 16.40 -0.22
CA ALA A 165 -34.97 17.34 -1.33
C ALA A 165 -35.66 16.81 -2.60
N LEU A 166 -35.50 15.51 -2.90
CA LEU A 166 -36.19 14.85 -4.00
C LEU A 166 -37.70 14.77 -3.79
N ALA A 167 -38.15 14.44 -2.58
CA ALA A 167 -39.57 14.43 -2.26
C ALA A 167 -40.18 15.82 -2.49
N ALA A 168 -39.54 16.88 -2.00
CA ALA A 168 -39.98 18.25 -2.22
C ALA A 168 -39.98 18.65 -3.70
N LEU A 169 -39.03 18.16 -4.50
CA LEU A 169 -38.99 18.37 -5.95
C LEU A 169 -40.15 17.66 -6.66
N ALA A 170 -40.51 16.46 -6.23
CA ALA A 170 -41.56 15.65 -6.84
C ALA A 170 -42.97 16.09 -6.45
N THR A 171 -43.19 16.47 -5.19
CA THR A 171 -44.52 16.81 -4.65
C THR A 171 -44.81 18.31 -4.66
N GLY A 172 -43.78 19.15 -4.76
CA GLY A 172 -43.89 20.61 -4.61
C GLY A 172 -44.21 21.07 -3.18
N SER A 173 -44.30 20.15 -2.22
CA SER A 173 -44.60 20.43 -0.81
C SER A 173 -43.48 19.94 0.09
N PHE A 174 -43.10 20.77 1.07
CA PHE A 174 -42.06 20.44 2.05
C PHE A 174 -42.68 20.40 3.45
N SER A 175 -42.61 19.23 4.10
CA SER A 175 -42.98 19.05 5.51
C SER A 175 -41.73 18.68 6.32
N LEU A 176 -41.20 19.65 7.07
CA LEU A 176 -40.04 19.44 7.95
C LEU A 176 -40.33 18.38 9.02
N GLY A 177 -41.58 18.28 9.49
CA GLY A 177 -41.99 17.32 10.51
C GLY A 177 -41.99 15.87 10.00
N GLU A 178 -42.57 15.62 8.82
CA GLU A 178 -42.59 14.28 8.21
C GLU A 178 -41.19 13.82 7.82
N ALA A 179 -40.37 14.73 7.28
CA ALA A 179 -38.96 14.48 6.99
C ALA A 179 -38.16 14.12 8.26
N GLY A 180 -38.41 14.80 9.38
CA GLY A 180 -37.76 14.50 10.66
C GLY A 180 -38.18 13.14 11.23
N ILE A 181 -39.46 12.77 11.11
CA ILE A 181 -39.97 11.47 11.59
C ILE A 181 -39.42 10.33 10.73
N SER A 182 -39.43 10.45 9.39
CA SER A 182 -38.88 9.43 8.50
C SER A 182 -37.38 9.23 8.72
N LEU A 183 -36.65 10.31 8.98
CA LEU A 183 -35.24 10.27 9.39
C LEU A 183 -35.08 9.48 10.70
N GLY A 184 -35.86 9.80 11.72
CA GLY A 184 -35.81 9.10 13.01
C GLY A 184 -36.08 7.59 12.87
N ILE A 185 -37.09 7.22 12.08
CA ILE A 185 -37.43 5.82 11.80
C ILE A 185 -36.29 5.12 11.05
N SER A 186 -35.71 5.76 10.02
CA SER A 186 -34.62 5.18 9.23
C SER A 186 -33.36 4.93 10.07
N ILE A 187 -33.01 5.86 10.98
CA ILE A 187 -31.86 5.72 11.89
C ILE A 187 -32.11 4.62 12.91
N ILE A 188 -33.25 4.64 13.61
CA ILE A 188 -33.57 3.66 14.66
C ILE A 188 -33.72 2.27 14.06
N GLY A 189 -34.37 2.16 12.90
CA GLY A 189 -34.53 0.92 12.16
C GLY A 189 -33.20 0.35 11.69
N GLY A 190 -32.34 1.16 11.09
CA GLY A 190 -30.98 0.73 10.71
C GLY A 190 -30.19 0.25 11.91
N PHE A 191 -30.23 0.98 13.03
CA PHE A 191 -29.59 0.57 14.28
C PHE A 191 -30.11 -0.78 14.80
N ALA A 192 -31.42 -1.00 14.77
CA ALA A 192 -32.03 -2.26 15.20
C ALA A 192 -31.61 -3.44 14.30
N VAL A 193 -31.60 -3.25 12.98
CA VAL A 193 -31.14 -4.28 12.01
C VAL A 193 -29.66 -4.61 12.21
N GLY A 194 -28.82 -3.60 12.45
CA GLY A 194 -27.39 -3.80 12.74
C GLY A 194 -27.16 -4.63 14.01
N ILE A 195 -27.91 -4.37 15.08
CA ILE A 195 -27.87 -5.19 16.31
C ILE A 195 -28.32 -6.62 16.03
N LEU A 196 -29.45 -6.78 15.33
CA LEU A 196 -30.04 -8.08 15.05
C LEU A 196 -29.07 -8.96 14.26
N THR A 197 -28.51 -8.43 13.17
CA THR A 197 -27.59 -9.16 12.29
C THR A 197 -26.27 -9.50 12.98
N ALA A 198 -25.73 -8.59 13.79
CA ALA A 198 -24.54 -8.88 14.60
C ALA A 198 -24.81 -9.99 15.64
N PHE A 199 -25.98 -9.99 16.28
CA PHE A 199 -26.38 -11.03 17.22
C PHE A 199 -26.54 -12.39 16.53
N VAL A 200 -27.22 -12.43 15.38
CA VAL A 200 -27.38 -13.65 14.57
C VAL A 200 -26.02 -14.20 14.13
N ASN A 201 -25.12 -13.34 13.66
CA ASN A 201 -23.77 -13.75 13.28
C ASN A 201 -22.98 -14.34 14.46
N ARG A 202 -23.11 -13.74 15.65
CA ARG A 202 -22.48 -14.25 16.86
C ARG A 202 -23.06 -15.61 17.27
N TRP A 203 -24.37 -15.78 17.15
CA TRP A 203 -25.03 -17.05 17.40
C TRP A 203 -24.55 -18.13 16.42
N LEU A 204 -24.50 -17.84 15.11
CA LEU A 204 -23.97 -18.75 14.09
C LEU A 204 -22.52 -19.15 14.36
N GLN A 205 -21.65 -18.21 14.72
CA GLN A 205 -20.27 -18.51 15.09
C GLN A 205 -20.18 -19.44 16.31
N THR A 206 -21.02 -19.20 17.33
CA THR A 206 -21.07 -20.04 18.53
C THR A 206 -21.55 -21.45 18.20
N LEU A 207 -22.48 -21.58 17.26
CA LEU A 207 -22.93 -22.89 16.76
C LEU A 207 -21.86 -23.62 15.95
N LEU A 208 -21.13 -22.94 15.07
CA LEU A 208 -20.06 -23.57 14.30
C LEU A 208 -18.94 -24.09 15.20
N LEU A 209 -18.61 -23.32 16.25
CA LEU A 209 -17.65 -23.74 17.28
C LEU A 209 -18.15 -24.95 18.07
N SER A 210 -19.44 -25.00 18.42
CA SER A 210 -20.00 -26.10 19.22
C SER A 210 -20.07 -27.43 18.46
N VAL A 211 -20.23 -27.40 17.13
CA VAL A 211 -20.32 -28.59 16.27
C VAL A 211 -18.93 -29.05 15.78
N ARG A 212 -17.83 -28.40 16.20
CA ARG A 212 -16.46 -28.63 15.67
C ARG A 212 -16.36 -28.47 14.14
N ALA A 213 -17.27 -27.70 13.54
CA ALA A 213 -17.27 -27.38 12.11
C ALA A 213 -16.59 -26.02 11.84
N SER A 214 -15.89 -25.45 12.82
CA SER A 214 -15.19 -24.18 12.71
C SER A 214 -13.86 -24.35 11.99
N ASP A 215 -13.88 -24.21 10.67
CA ASP A 215 -12.69 -23.98 9.86
C ASP A 215 -12.56 -22.51 9.49
N ILE A 216 -11.33 -22.08 9.18
CA ILE A 216 -10.98 -20.69 8.85
C ILE A 216 -11.87 -20.15 7.71
N ALA A 217 -12.18 -20.99 6.72
CA ALA A 217 -13.01 -20.62 5.58
C ALA A 217 -14.44 -20.24 5.99
N SER A 218 -15.06 -20.99 6.90
CA SER A 218 -16.43 -20.74 7.37
C SER A 218 -16.52 -19.43 8.16
N GLU A 219 -15.54 -19.15 9.03
CA GLU A 219 -15.51 -17.89 9.78
C GLU A 219 -15.29 -16.69 8.85
N LEU A 220 -14.38 -16.81 7.88
CA LEU A 220 -14.13 -15.77 6.89
C LEU A 220 -15.35 -15.50 6.00
N LEU A 221 -16.04 -16.54 5.53
CA LEU A 221 -17.24 -16.40 4.70
C LEU A 221 -18.39 -15.73 5.47
N LEU A 222 -18.58 -16.09 6.75
CA LEU A 222 -19.54 -15.40 7.62
C LEU A 222 -19.18 -13.93 7.82
N GLU A 223 -17.89 -13.62 7.95
CA GLU A 223 -17.42 -12.25 8.14
C GLU A 223 -17.59 -11.39 6.87
N LEU A 224 -17.25 -11.92 5.70
CA LEU A 224 -17.41 -11.24 4.41
C LEU A 224 -18.88 -11.09 4.00
N SER A 225 -19.74 -12.04 4.36
CA SER A 225 -21.18 -11.99 4.03
C SER A 225 -21.99 -11.08 4.95
N LEU A 226 -21.55 -10.86 6.19
CA LEU A 226 -22.25 -10.04 7.17
C LEU A 226 -22.60 -8.62 6.67
N PRO A 227 -21.67 -7.81 6.12
CA PRO A 227 -22.01 -6.47 5.63
C PRO A 227 -23.04 -6.51 4.51
N LEU A 228 -22.92 -7.46 3.58
CA LEU A 228 -23.87 -7.63 2.47
C LEU A 228 -25.27 -7.95 3.00
N LEU A 229 -25.39 -8.98 3.83
CA LEU A 229 -26.65 -9.39 4.44
C LEU A 229 -27.28 -8.26 5.25
N THR A 230 -26.48 -7.53 6.01
CA THR A 230 -26.96 -6.42 6.84
C THR A 230 -27.49 -5.27 6.00
N PHE A 231 -26.80 -4.91 4.93
CA PHE A 231 -27.23 -3.86 4.01
C PHE A 231 -28.53 -4.24 3.30
N PHE A 232 -28.59 -5.43 2.69
CA PHE A 232 -29.77 -5.90 1.96
C PHE A 232 -31.00 -6.00 2.86
N LEU A 233 -30.87 -6.55 4.07
CA LEU A 233 -31.99 -6.63 5.02
C LEU A 233 -32.51 -5.25 5.44
N ALA A 234 -31.62 -4.27 5.59
CA ALA A 234 -32.01 -2.92 5.95
C ALA A 234 -32.73 -2.19 4.81
N GLU A 235 -32.25 -2.31 3.57
CA GLU A 235 -32.91 -1.70 2.41
C GLU A 235 -34.28 -2.33 2.11
N GLU A 236 -34.42 -3.65 2.28
CA GLU A 236 -35.71 -4.35 2.14
C GLU A 236 -36.74 -3.88 3.18
N LEU A 237 -36.27 -3.51 4.38
CA LEU A 237 -37.09 -2.91 5.43
C LEU A 237 -37.26 -1.39 5.29
N HIS A 238 -36.73 -0.80 4.22
CA HIS A 238 -36.72 0.64 3.93
C HIS A 238 -36.09 1.50 5.05
N VAL A 239 -35.12 0.94 5.78
CA VAL A 239 -34.33 1.63 6.80
C VAL A 239 -32.90 1.85 6.30
N SER A 240 -32.08 2.61 7.03
CA SER A 240 -30.74 2.95 6.53
C SER A 240 -29.79 1.75 6.54
N GLY A 241 -29.45 1.22 5.35
CA GLY A 241 -28.45 0.16 5.19
C GLY A 241 -27.06 0.54 5.67
N ILE A 242 -26.67 1.79 5.42
CA ILE A 242 -25.39 2.35 5.88
C ILE A 242 -25.27 2.27 7.42
N ILE A 243 -26.28 2.73 8.15
CA ILE A 243 -26.27 2.69 9.63
C ILE A 243 -26.27 1.25 10.13
N ALA A 244 -27.07 0.37 9.51
CA ALA A 244 -27.15 -1.03 9.92
C ALA A 244 -25.79 -1.71 9.84
N VAL A 245 -25.07 -1.52 8.73
CA VAL A 245 -23.76 -2.11 8.50
C VAL A 245 -22.71 -1.55 9.46
N VAL A 246 -22.69 -0.23 9.69
CA VAL A 246 -21.78 0.40 10.66
C VAL A 246 -22.00 -0.14 12.07
N VAL A 247 -23.26 -0.24 12.52
CA VAL A 247 -23.60 -0.79 13.84
C VAL A 247 -23.18 -2.25 13.95
N SER A 248 -23.39 -3.04 12.89
CA SER A 248 -22.97 -4.43 12.83
C SER A 248 -21.44 -4.57 12.94
N GLY A 249 -20.67 -3.72 12.26
CA GLY A 249 -19.21 -3.65 12.34
C GLY A 249 -18.69 -3.29 13.73
N ILE A 250 -19.29 -2.27 14.37
CA ILE A 250 -18.95 -1.88 15.75
C ILE A 250 -19.15 -3.03 16.74
N LEU A 251 -20.27 -3.76 16.62
CA LEU A 251 -20.56 -4.89 17.50
C LEU A 251 -19.66 -6.10 17.25
N LYS A 252 -19.23 -6.30 15.99
CA LYS A 252 -18.26 -7.32 15.61
C LYS A 252 -16.87 -7.05 16.21
N ALA A 253 -16.47 -5.78 16.32
CA ALA A 253 -15.19 -5.38 16.92
C ALA A 253 -15.06 -5.75 18.41
N SER A 254 -16.17 -5.74 19.15
CA SER A 254 -16.21 -5.92 20.61
C SER A 254 -15.98 -7.37 21.10
N ARG A 255 -15.24 -8.20 20.35
CA ARG A 255 -14.95 -9.59 20.71
C ARG A 255 -13.73 -9.68 21.66
N PHE A 256 -13.91 -10.31 22.83
CA PHE A 256 -12.80 -10.87 23.59
C PHE A 256 -12.29 -12.10 22.84
N LYS A 257 -11.18 -11.96 22.11
CA LYS A 257 -10.50 -13.09 21.44
C LYS A 257 -9.82 -13.94 22.51
N HIS A 258 -10.08 -15.25 22.53
CA HIS A 258 -9.29 -16.18 23.33
C HIS A 258 -7.94 -16.39 22.64
N ILE A 259 -6.87 -16.53 23.42
CA ILE A 259 -5.53 -16.69 22.84
C ILE A 259 -5.36 -18.16 22.47
N THR A 260 -5.88 -18.57 21.31
CA THR A 260 -5.73 -19.91 20.74
C THR A 260 -5.00 -19.86 19.40
N LEU A 261 -4.34 -20.95 19.01
CA LEU A 261 -3.63 -21.04 17.72
C LEU A 261 -4.59 -20.91 16.51
N LEU A 262 -5.81 -21.46 16.64
CA LEU A 262 -6.85 -21.35 15.62
C LEU A 262 -7.24 -19.87 15.43
N GLU A 263 -7.53 -19.16 16.52
CA GLU A 263 -7.89 -17.75 16.47
C GLU A 263 -6.77 -16.87 15.92
N ALA A 264 -5.51 -17.15 16.27
CA ALA A 264 -4.36 -16.44 15.70
C ALA A 264 -4.22 -16.65 14.19
N ARG A 265 -4.48 -17.88 13.71
CA ARG A 265 -4.43 -18.21 12.28
C ARG A 265 -5.61 -17.57 11.52
N VAL A 266 -6.82 -17.64 12.08
CA VAL A 266 -8.00 -16.97 11.53
C VAL A 266 -7.76 -15.46 11.45
N ASP A 267 -7.25 -14.84 12.51
CA ASP A 267 -6.97 -13.41 12.55
C ASP A 267 -5.97 -12.98 11.47
N THR A 268 -4.89 -13.75 11.29
CA THR A 268 -3.87 -13.49 10.26
C THR A 268 -4.45 -13.60 8.85
N VAL A 269 -5.23 -14.66 8.58
CA VAL A 269 -5.86 -14.87 7.27
C VAL A 269 -6.94 -13.82 7.01
N SER A 270 -7.79 -13.53 8.00
CA SER A 270 -8.82 -12.49 7.91
C SER A 270 -8.21 -11.13 7.62
N HIS A 271 -7.17 -10.71 8.35
CA HIS A 271 -6.47 -9.46 8.06
C HIS A 271 -5.90 -9.42 6.64
N THR A 272 -5.29 -10.50 6.16
CA THR A 272 -4.73 -10.57 4.79
C THR A 272 -5.82 -10.44 3.73
N VAL A 273 -6.95 -11.15 3.93
CA VAL A 273 -8.09 -11.11 3.01
C VAL A 273 -8.74 -9.74 3.03
N TRP A 274 -9.04 -9.17 4.19
CA TRP A 274 -9.62 -7.83 4.30
C TRP A 274 -8.74 -6.74 3.74
N ASN A 275 -7.41 -6.81 3.93
CA ASN A 275 -6.50 -5.86 3.29
C ASN A 275 -6.60 -5.92 1.76
N THR A 276 -6.71 -7.13 1.20
CA THR A 276 -6.88 -7.34 -0.24
C THR A 276 -8.24 -6.87 -0.71
N VAL A 277 -9.32 -7.19 0.02
CA VAL A 277 -10.69 -6.76 -0.26
C VAL A 277 -10.78 -5.24 -0.20
N ASN A 278 -10.28 -4.59 0.85
CA ASN A 278 -10.25 -3.13 0.98
C ASN A 278 -9.48 -2.48 -0.17
N PHE A 279 -8.34 -3.04 -0.58
CA PHE A 279 -7.61 -2.54 -1.75
C PHE A 279 -8.45 -2.62 -3.02
N ILE A 280 -9.15 -3.73 -3.24
CA ILE A 280 -10.05 -3.90 -4.39
C ILE A 280 -11.22 -2.91 -4.31
N LEU A 281 -11.91 -2.82 -3.17
CA LEU A 281 -13.08 -1.96 -2.99
C LEU A 281 -12.74 -0.47 -3.08
N ASN A 282 -11.64 -0.02 -2.44
CA ASN A 282 -11.13 1.34 -2.59
C ASN A 282 -10.72 1.63 -4.04
N GLY A 283 -10.10 0.65 -4.71
CA GLY A 283 -9.81 0.73 -6.13
C GLY A 283 -11.07 0.86 -6.99
N SER A 284 -12.11 0.09 -6.69
CA SER A 284 -13.42 0.15 -7.35
C SER A 284 -14.01 1.54 -7.23
N VAL A 285 -14.06 2.07 -6.01
CA VAL A 285 -14.51 3.44 -5.68
C VAL A 285 -13.87 4.46 -6.63
N PHE A 286 -12.55 4.52 -6.70
CA PHE A 286 -11.85 5.57 -7.45
C PHE A 286 -11.84 5.34 -8.97
N VAL A 287 -11.79 4.10 -9.44
CA VAL A 287 -11.88 3.79 -10.88
C VAL A 287 -13.28 4.09 -11.41
N ILE A 288 -14.32 3.65 -10.70
CA ILE A 288 -15.72 3.94 -11.05
C ILE A 288 -15.98 5.44 -11.01
N LEU A 289 -15.49 6.13 -9.97
CA LEU A 289 -15.50 7.59 -9.91
C LEU A 289 -14.90 8.21 -11.18
N GLY A 290 -13.73 7.74 -11.62
CA GLY A 290 -13.11 8.19 -12.86
C GLY A 290 -13.98 7.95 -14.10
N MET A 291 -14.62 6.78 -14.20
CA MET A 291 -15.51 6.46 -15.32
C MET A 291 -16.73 7.37 -15.36
N GLU A 292 -17.43 7.50 -14.22
CA GLU A 292 -18.61 8.37 -14.08
C GLU A 292 -18.29 9.84 -14.40
N LEU A 293 -17.12 10.33 -13.97
CA LEU A 293 -16.67 11.69 -14.28
C LEU A 293 -16.56 11.94 -15.78
N GLU A 294 -16.05 10.98 -16.56
CA GLU A 294 -15.97 11.11 -18.02
C GLU A 294 -17.37 11.13 -18.62
N MET A 295 -18.21 10.15 -18.26
CA MET A 295 -19.51 9.91 -18.87
C MET A 295 -20.47 11.09 -18.63
N ILE A 296 -20.37 11.71 -17.44
CA ILE A 296 -21.15 12.89 -17.09
C ILE A 296 -20.59 14.16 -17.76
N ALA A 297 -19.27 14.30 -17.85
CA ALA A 297 -18.65 15.55 -18.31
C ALA A 297 -18.72 15.72 -19.83
N LYS A 298 -18.51 14.65 -20.61
CA LYS A 298 -18.37 14.72 -22.07
C LYS A 298 -19.61 15.27 -22.79
N PRO A 299 -20.85 14.85 -22.49
CA PRO A 299 -22.05 15.39 -23.13
C PRO A 299 -22.27 16.88 -22.83
N ILE A 300 -21.93 17.31 -21.62
CA ILE A 300 -22.20 18.68 -21.14
C ILE A 300 -21.16 19.66 -21.67
N LEU A 301 -19.87 19.29 -21.65
CA LEU A 301 -18.77 20.13 -22.15
C LEU A 301 -18.78 20.30 -23.67
N SER A 302 -19.37 19.33 -24.39
CA SER A 302 -19.50 19.37 -25.86
C SER A 302 -20.77 20.10 -26.32
N SER A 303 -21.72 20.36 -25.42
CA SER A 303 -22.98 21.01 -25.75
C SER A 303 -22.80 22.53 -25.86
N PRO A 304 -23.23 23.16 -26.98
CA PRO A 304 -23.17 24.62 -27.13
C PRO A 304 -24.18 25.37 -26.24
N ILE A 305 -25.09 24.64 -25.57
CA ILE A 305 -26.13 25.21 -24.70
C ILE A 305 -25.52 25.75 -23.41
N TYR A 306 -24.45 25.12 -22.91
CA TYR A 306 -23.83 25.47 -21.65
C TYR A 306 -22.56 26.29 -21.87
N ASN A 307 -22.38 27.33 -21.07
CA ASN A 307 -21.14 28.09 -21.08
C ASN A 307 -20.08 27.36 -20.26
N ASN A 308 -19.04 26.83 -20.94
CA ASN A 308 -17.94 26.09 -20.31
C ASN A 308 -17.22 26.90 -19.22
N LEU A 309 -17.09 28.22 -19.38
CA LEU A 309 -16.48 29.07 -18.35
C LEU A 309 -17.37 29.15 -17.09
N LEU A 310 -18.69 29.28 -17.27
CA LEU A 310 -19.64 29.32 -16.15
C LEU A 310 -19.69 27.97 -15.42
N LEU A 311 -19.64 26.86 -16.15
CA LEU A 311 -19.56 25.51 -15.58
C LEU A 311 -18.33 25.36 -14.68
N VAL A 312 -17.14 25.64 -15.20
CA VAL A 312 -15.89 25.54 -14.42
C VAL A 312 -15.92 26.51 -13.23
N LEU A 313 -16.35 27.75 -13.43
CA LEU A 313 -16.46 28.74 -12.35
C LEU A 313 -17.43 28.28 -11.26
N SER A 314 -18.56 27.70 -11.63
CA SER A 314 -19.56 27.21 -10.68
C SER A 314 -19.01 26.08 -9.82
N VAL A 315 -18.26 25.14 -10.41
CA VAL A 315 -17.58 24.07 -9.66
C VAL A 315 -16.60 24.66 -8.65
N PHE A 316 -15.69 25.54 -9.08
CA PHE A 316 -14.72 26.14 -8.17
C PHE A 316 -15.37 26.98 -7.06
N LEU A 317 -16.42 27.75 -7.38
CA LEU A 317 -17.13 28.57 -6.40
C LEU A 317 -17.84 27.69 -5.36
N LEU A 318 -18.54 26.64 -5.80
CA LEU A 318 -19.22 25.70 -4.91
C LEU A 318 -18.22 24.94 -4.04
N THR A 319 -17.09 24.49 -4.59
CA THR A 319 -16.03 23.85 -3.79
C THR A 319 -15.43 24.81 -2.77
N ALA A 320 -15.15 26.06 -3.16
CA ALA A 320 -14.64 27.08 -2.24
C ALA A 320 -15.64 27.37 -1.12
N LEU A 321 -16.93 27.51 -1.45
CA LEU A 321 -18.01 27.72 -0.50
C LEU A 321 -18.15 26.54 0.47
N LEU A 322 -18.05 25.30 -0.04
CA LEU A 322 -18.09 24.08 0.76
C LEU A 322 -17.00 24.07 1.84
N PHE A 323 -15.74 24.32 1.46
CA PHE A 323 -14.64 24.39 2.41
C PHE A 323 -14.77 25.59 3.35
N LEU A 324 -15.25 26.74 2.88
CA LEU A 324 -15.46 27.94 3.69
C LEU A 324 -16.50 27.69 4.79
N ILE A 325 -17.66 27.13 4.43
CA ILE A 325 -18.73 26.80 5.40
C ILE A 325 -18.18 25.84 6.45
N ARG A 326 -17.48 24.80 6.01
CA ARG A 326 -16.89 23.81 6.92
C ARG A 326 -15.88 24.46 7.86
N PHE A 327 -14.98 25.29 7.35
CA PHE A 327 -14.01 26.02 8.14
C PHE A 327 -14.67 26.91 9.18
N VAL A 328 -15.65 27.72 8.76
CA VAL A 328 -16.39 28.64 9.63
C VAL A 328 -17.11 27.86 10.74
N MET A 329 -17.80 26.78 10.41
CA MET A 329 -18.54 25.99 11.39
C MET A 329 -17.61 25.28 12.39
N VAL A 330 -16.53 24.68 11.93
CA VAL A 330 -15.52 24.04 12.80
C VAL A 330 -14.84 25.09 13.69
N TYR A 331 -14.50 26.24 13.12
CA TYR A 331 -13.92 27.36 13.85
C TYR A 331 -14.88 27.88 14.92
N LEU A 332 -16.16 28.09 14.60
CA LEU A 332 -17.20 28.52 15.55
C LEU A 332 -17.37 27.53 16.69
N PHE A 333 -17.36 26.23 16.41
CA PHE A 333 -17.41 25.20 17.44
C PHE A 333 -16.24 25.31 18.43
N TYR A 334 -15.00 25.44 17.92
CA TYR A 334 -13.82 25.58 18.76
C TYR A 334 -13.75 26.93 19.48
N TRP A 335 -14.21 28.00 18.85
CA TRP A 335 -14.33 29.31 19.47
C TRP A 335 -15.30 29.28 20.65
N PHE A 336 -16.51 28.72 20.48
CA PHE A 336 -17.47 28.58 21.57
C PHE A 336 -16.91 27.72 22.72
N ARG A 337 -16.18 26.66 22.39
CA ARG A 337 -15.53 25.80 23.37
C ARG A 337 -14.39 26.49 24.13
N THR A 338 -13.57 27.30 23.45
CA THR A 338 -12.45 28.03 24.07
C THR A 338 -12.93 29.15 24.97
N VAL A 339 -14.01 29.87 24.59
CA VAL A 339 -14.68 30.85 25.45
C VAL A 339 -15.19 30.19 26.74
N ARG A 340 -15.85 29.03 26.63
CA ARG A 340 -16.34 28.28 27.81
C ARG A 340 -15.22 27.71 28.69
N LEU A 341 -14.11 27.25 28.10
CA LEU A 341 -13.03 26.56 28.82
C LEU A 341 -11.81 27.45 29.14
N LYS A 342 -11.82 28.74 28.78
CA LYS A 342 -10.72 29.71 28.96
C LYS A 342 -9.36 29.19 28.45
N LYS A 343 -9.32 28.54 27.29
CA LYS A 343 -8.10 28.00 26.66
C LYS A 343 -7.70 28.79 25.42
N SER A 344 -6.40 28.78 25.09
CA SER A 344 -5.87 29.41 23.87
C SER A 344 -6.41 28.75 22.59
N LEU A 345 -6.79 29.58 21.62
CA LEU A 345 -7.37 29.18 20.33
C LEU A 345 -6.31 28.75 19.31
N ARG A 346 -5.04 29.12 19.54
CA ARG A 346 -3.94 28.92 18.58
C ARG A 346 -3.68 27.45 18.25
N ASN A 347 -3.88 26.56 19.23
CA ASN A 347 -3.73 25.11 19.05
C ASN A 347 -4.90 24.49 18.26
N TYR A 348 -6.07 25.14 18.24
CA TYR A 348 -7.27 24.65 17.55
C TYR A 348 -7.35 25.08 16.08
N LEU A 349 -6.59 26.10 15.66
CA LEU A 349 -6.54 26.52 14.26
C LEU A 349 -5.98 25.43 13.36
N LYS A 350 -4.91 24.74 13.80
CA LYS A 350 -4.36 23.58 13.08
C LYS A 350 -5.41 22.45 13.00
N ASP A 351 -6.05 22.10 14.12
CA ASP A 351 -7.14 21.11 14.15
C ASP A 351 -8.28 21.49 13.20
N ALA A 352 -8.68 22.77 13.17
CA ALA A 352 -9.76 23.26 12.32
C ALA A 352 -9.41 23.19 10.83
N LEU A 353 -8.19 23.57 10.45
CA LEU A 353 -7.71 23.46 9.07
C LEU A 353 -7.62 21.99 8.66
N LEU A 354 -7.05 21.13 9.50
CA LEU A 354 -6.97 19.69 9.23
C LEU A 354 -8.36 19.09 9.04
N LEU A 355 -9.31 19.35 9.94
CA LEU A 355 -10.70 18.86 9.84
C LEU A 355 -11.45 19.41 8.61
N THR A 356 -11.09 20.62 8.16
CA THR A 356 -11.71 21.25 6.99
C THR A 356 -11.22 20.59 5.71
N PHE A 357 -9.91 20.53 5.51
CA PHE A 357 -9.31 20.01 4.27
C PHE A 357 -9.30 18.48 4.20
N SER A 358 -9.51 17.79 5.32
CA SER A 358 -9.77 16.35 5.34
C SER A 358 -11.21 16.00 5.00
N GLY A 359 -12.12 16.99 4.99
CA GLY A 359 -13.54 16.81 4.65
C GLY A 359 -13.78 16.70 3.15
N VAL A 360 -12.95 15.89 2.47
CA VAL A 360 -13.05 15.65 1.04
C VAL A 360 -14.37 14.96 0.71
N LYS A 361 -14.87 15.22 -0.50
CA LYS A 361 -16.02 14.51 -1.07
C LYS A 361 -15.50 13.37 -1.91
N GLY A 362 -16.28 12.30 -2.00
CA GLY A 362 -15.89 11.10 -2.72
C GLY A 362 -17.08 10.43 -3.40
N THR A 363 -17.03 9.11 -3.48
CA THR A 363 -17.97 8.29 -4.23
C THR A 363 -19.37 8.31 -3.67
N VAL A 364 -19.55 8.47 -2.36
CA VAL A 364 -20.90 8.48 -1.78
C VAL A 364 -21.71 9.67 -2.30
N SER A 365 -21.06 10.83 -2.53
CA SER A 365 -21.70 11.98 -3.15
C SER A 365 -22.15 11.69 -4.59
N ILE A 366 -21.34 10.95 -5.36
CA ILE A 366 -21.70 10.57 -6.74
C ILE A 366 -22.82 9.54 -6.75
N ALA A 367 -22.69 8.47 -5.96
CA ALA A 367 -23.73 7.47 -5.79
C ALA A 367 -25.07 8.14 -5.41
N THR A 368 -25.04 9.08 -4.45
CA THR A 368 -26.25 9.78 -4.02
C THR A 368 -26.89 10.56 -5.16
N ILE A 369 -26.12 11.29 -5.98
CA ILE A 369 -26.71 12.07 -7.09
C ILE A 369 -27.21 11.18 -8.25
N LEU A 370 -26.66 9.97 -8.42
CA LEU A 370 -27.15 9.00 -9.39
C LEU A 370 -28.49 8.36 -8.99
N LEU A 371 -28.93 8.52 -7.74
CA LEU A 371 -30.28 8.15 -7.31
C LEU A 371 -31.37 9.12 -7.82
N ILE A 372 -31.00 10.21 -8.52
CA ILE A 372 -31.98 11.09 -9.15
C ILE A 372 -32.79 10.29 -10.18
N PRO A 373 -34.14 10.42 -10.20
CA PRO A 373 -34.96 9.78 -11.21
C PRO A 373 -34.54 10.18 -12.63
N THR A 374 -34.47 9.21 -13.55
CA THR A 374 -34.00 9.39 -14.94
C THR A 374 -34.70 10.51 -15.71
N LYS A 375 -35.95 10.84 -15.36
CA LYS A 375 -36.67 11.99 -15.93
C LYS A 375 -36.01 13.33 -15.57
N ILE A 376 -35.65 13.50 -14.30
CA ILE A 376 -35.00 14.70 -13.76
C ILE A 376 -33.55 14.77 -14.25
N GLU A 377 -32.88 13.62 -14.33
CA GLU A 377 -31.53 13.52 -14.89
C GLU A 377 -31.45 14.06 -16.33
N LYS A 378 -32.38 13.66 -17.19
CA LYS A 378 -32.46 14.15 -18.58
C LYS A 378 -32.84 15.63 -18.67
N GLU A 379 -33.65 16.11 -17.73
CA GLU A 379 -34.11 17.49 -17.70
C GLU A 379 -33.03 18.45 -17.16
N TYR A 380 -32.21 17.98 -16.22
CA TYR A 380 -31.19 18.78 -15.53
C TYR A 380 -29.85 18.03 -15.41
N PRO A 381 -29.19 17.68 -16.54
CA PRO A 381 -27.92 16.94 -16.54
C PRO A 381 -26.79 17.70 -15.83
N ILE A 382 -26.93 19.03 -15.73
CA ILE A 382 -25.99 19.90 -15.03
C ILE A 382 -25.87 19.59 -13.52
N LEU A 383 -26.89 19.00 -12.89
CA LEU A 383 -26.83 18.62 -11.47
C LEU A 383 -25.74 17.57 -11.23
N LEU A 384 -25.69 16.56 -12.10
CA LEU A 384 -24.66 15.51 -12.07
C LEU A 384 -23.28 16.13 -12.27
N PHE A 385 -23.13 17.03 -13.25
CA PHE A 385 -21.87 17.72 -13.52
C PHE A 385 -21.37 18.54 -12.32
N LEU A 386 -22.26 19.28 -11.65
CA LEU A 386 -21.87 20.08 -10.48
C LEU A 386 -21.40 19.17 -9.34
N VAL A 387 -22.10 18.08 -9.05
CA VAL A 387 -21.67 17.13 -8.00
C VAL A 387 -20.35 16.47 -8.37
N ALA A 388 -20.24 15.91 -9.58
CA ALA A 388 -19.03 15.31 -10.13
C ALA A 388 -17.82 16.26 -10.13
N GLY A 389 -18.01 17.49 -10.59
CA GLY A 389 -16.96 18.50 -10.60
C GLY A 389 -16.53 18.90 -9.19
N VAL A 390 -17.49 19.16 -8.30
CA VAL A 390 -17.19 19.57 -6.92
C VAL A 390 -16.52 18.42 -6.15
N THR A 391 -16.91 17.16 -6.38
CA THR A 391 -16.27 16.00 -5.75
C THR A 391 -14.82 15.86 -6.19
N LEU A 392 -14.55 15.94 -7.51
CA LEU A 392 -13.20 15.86 -8.05
C LEU A 392 -12.31 17.01 -7.53
N VAL A 393 -12.77 18.26 -7.60
CA VAL A 393 -11.98 19.41 -7.15
C VAL A 393 -11.79 19.39 -5.62
N SER A 394 -12.79 18.94 -4.86
CA SER A 394 -12.67 18.75 -3.40
C SER A 394 -11.62 17.70 -3.06
N PHE A 395 -11.63 16.56 -3.75
CA PHE A 395 -10.64 15.50 -3.57
C PHE A 395 -9.22 15.98 -3.89
N ILE A 396 -9.03 16.66 -5.03
CA ILE A 396 -7.74 17.25 -5.42
C ILE A 396 -7.28 18.32 -4.42
N ALA A 397 -8.20 19.16 -3.92
CA ALA A 397 -7.88 20.17 -2.92
C ALA A 397 -7.36 19.52 -1.62
N GLY A 398 -8.00 18.46 -1.14
CA GLY A 398 -7.50 17.68 -0.01
C GLY A 398 -6.12 17.11 -0.27
N LEU A 399 -5.90 16.51 -1.44
CA LEU A 399 -4.63 15.93 -1.87
C LEU A 399 -3.46 16.93 -1.85
N VAL A 400 -3.70 18.17 -2.27
CA VAL A 400 -2.67 19.21 -2.42
C VAL A 400 -2.43 19.96 -1.11
N VAL A 401 -3.48 20.14 -0.30
CA VAL A 401 -3.43 20.98 0.91
C VAL A 401 -3.02 20.18 2.16
N LEU A 402 -3.49 18.92 2.29
CA LEU A 402 -3.16 18.08 3.45
C LEU A 402 -1.65 17.86 3.66
N PRO A 403 -0.82 17.52 2.65
CA PRO A 403 0.62 17.37 2.83
C PRO A 403 1.30 18.61 3.42
N LYS A 404 0.76 19.81 3.16
CA LYS A 404 1.33 21.07 3.67
C LYS A 404 0.92 21.36 5.11
N LEU A 405 -0.12 20.69 5.61
CA LEU A 405 -0.71 20.91 6.93
C LEU A 405 -0.37 19.79 7.92
N SER A 406 -0.30 18.54 7.45
CA SER A 406 0.15 17.39 8.23
C SER A 406 1.66 17.31 8.23
N GLU A 407 2.24 16.82 9.33
CA GLU A 407 3.61 16.33 9.29
C GLU A 407 3.63 15.13 8.34
N ASP A 408 4.60 15.12 7.41
CA ASP A 408 4.85 13.94 6.59
C ASP A 408 4.93 12.75 7.53
N LYS A 409 4.39 11.61 7.08
CA LYS A 409 4.67 10.34 7.73
C LYS A 409 6.14 10.05 7.47
N GLU A 410 7.01 10.76 8.18
CA GLU A 410 8.30 10.23 8.54
C GLU A 410 7.95 8.93 9.25
N GLU A 411 7.96 7.84 8.50
CA GLU A 411 8.54 6.63 9.04
C GLU A 411 9.95 7.05 9.48
N THR A 412 10.04 7.65 10.67
CA THR A 412 11.15 7.45 11.60
C THR A 412 11.13 5.97 11.95
N ASN A 413 11.32 5.14 10.93
CA ASN A 413 11.88 3.83 11.10
C ASN A 413 13.26 4.17 11.61
N ASP A 414 13.47 3.94 12.90
CA ASP A 414 14.78 3.77 13.52
C ASP A 414 15.45 2.54 12.90
N TYR A 415 15.64 2.57 11.59
CA TYR A 415 16.38 1.60 10.82
C TYR A 415 17.80 1.52 11.34
N LEU A 416 18.34 2.61 11.90
CA LEU A 416 19.61 2.60 12.62
C LEU A 416 19.58 1.62 13.81
N MET A 417 18.53 1.65 14.63
CA MET A 417 18.38 0.69 15.72
C MET A 417 18.11 -0.71 15.19
N GLN A 418 17.34 -0.85 14.11
CA GLN A 418 17.10 -2.16 13.49
C GLN A 418 18.39 -2.75 12.90
N ILE A 419 19.23 -1.95 12.26
CA ILE A 419 20.54 -2.32 11.74
C ILE A 419 21.48 -2.68 12.89
N ALA A 420 21.49 -1.89 13.98
CA ALA A 420 22.28 -2.20 15.17
C ALA A 420 21.88 -3.56 15.77
N ILE A 421 20.59 -3.81 15.92
CA ILE A 421 20.06 -5.11 16.39
C ILE A 421 20.53 -6.25 15.46
N LEU A 422 20.40 -6.09 14.14
CA LEU A 422 20.81 -7.14 13.21
C LEU A 422 22.33 -7.35 13.17
N ASN A 423 23.12 -6.29 13.32
CA ASN A 423 24.58 -6.40 13.46
C ASN A 423 24.95 -7.15 14.74
N ASP A 424 24.28 -6.88 15.86
CA ASP A 424 24.48 -7.63 17.11
C ASP A 424 24.12 -9.11 16.95
N VAL A 425 23.05 -9.42 16.20
CA VAL A 425 22.70 -10.82 15.85
C VAL A 425 23.81 -11.46 15.03
N VAL A 426 24.33 -10.76 14.02
CA VAL A 426 25.43 -11.25 13.19
C VAL A 426 26.68 -11.50 14.04
N MET A 427 27.04 -10.59 14.95
CA MET A 427 28.20 -10.76 15.83
C MET A 427 28.09 -12.01 16.70
N GLU A 428 26.91 -12.31 17.23
CA GLU A 428 26.65 -13.54 17.99
C GLU A 428 26.72 -14.79 17.11
N LEU A 429 26.16 -14.75 15.89
CA LEU A 429 26.28 -15.84 14.92
C LEU A 429 27.74 -16.07 14.46
N GLU A 430 28.53 -15.01 14.32
CA GLU A 430 29.95 -15.10 14.00
C GLU A 430 30.77 -15.65 15.18
N ALA A 431 30.37 -15.39 16.43
CA ALA A 431 30.96 -16.03 17.60
C ALA A 431 30.73 -17.55 17.58
N ASP A 432 29.56 -18.00 17.15
CA ASP A 432 29.21 -19.42 17.00
C ASP A 432 30.09 -20.15 15.95
N LEU A 433 30.65 -19.44 14.95
CA LEU A 433 31.58 -20.02 13.95
C LEU A 433 32.88 -20.56 14.57
N LYS A 434 33.31 -20.01 15.72
CA LYS A 434 34.54 -20.46 16.40
C LYS A 434 34.38 -21.86 16.98
N ASN A 435 33.16 -22.24 17.34
CA ASN A 435 32.85 -23.48 18.06
C ASN A 435 32.20 -24.56 17.17
N SER A 436 31.71 -24.20 15.97
CA SER A 436 31.03 -25.14 15.08
C SER A 436 31.97 -25.89 14.14
N LYS A 437 31.73 -27.20 13.98
CA LYS A 437 32.40 -28.06 12.99
C LYS A 437 31.85 -27.85 11.57
N HIS A 438 30.56 -27.51 11.43
CA HIS A 438 29.89 -27.31 10.13
C HIS A 438 29.68 -25.81 9.90
N LYS A 439 30.68 -25.15 9.30
CA LYS A 439 30.65 -23.70 9.09
C LYS A 439 29.73 -23.27 7.94
N GLY A 440 29.42 -24.16 7.00
CA GLY A 440 28.62 -23.86 5.79
C GLY A 440 27.22 -23.30 6.07
N PRO A 441 26.36 -24.01 6.82
CA PRO A 441 25.02 -23.55 7.19
C PRO A 441 25.02 -22.22 7.95
N LEU A 442 25.96 -22.05 8.89
CA LEU A 442 26.07 -20.85 9.71
C LEU A 442 26.46 -19.62 8.88
N TYR A 443 27.40 -19.77 7.94
CA TYR A 443 27.70 -18.72 6.96
C TYR A 443 26.47 -18.37 6.11
N ALA A 444 25.68 -19.35 5.67
CA ALA A 444 24.47 -19.09 4.89
C ALA A 444 23.41 -18.30 5.69
N ALA A 445 23.32 -18.54 7.01
CA ALA A 445 22.48 -17.74 7.90
C ALA A 445 23.01 -16.31 8.06
N ILE A 446 24.32 -16.13 8.29
CA ILE A 446 24.97 -14.82 8.38
C ILE A 446 24.76 -14.02 7.08
N ASP A 447 24.93 -14.65 5.91
CA ASP A 447 24.69 -14.04 4.60
C ASP A 447 23.22 -13.57 4.44
N ASN A 448 22.26 -14.30 5.03
CA ASN A 448 20.86 -13.88 5.03
C ASN A 448 20.66 -12.61 5.84
N TYR A 449 21.23 -12.54 7.06
CA TYR A 449 21.16 -11.34 7.90
C TYR A 449 21.86 -10.14 7.27
N HIS A 450 23.03 -10.33 6.65
CA HIS A 450 23.69 -9.26 5.89
C HIS A 450 22.85 -8.78 4.71
N GLY A 451 22.22 -9.67 3.96
CA GLY A 451 21.29 -9.28 2.90
C GLY A 451 20.09 -8.48 3.44
N ARG A 452 19.61 -8.80 4.64
CA ARG A 452 18.57 -8.00 5.33
C ARG A 452 19.10 -6.62 5.72
N ILE A 453 20.31 -6.52 6.28
CA ILE A 453 20.98 -5.26 6.61
C ILE A 453 21.19 -4.40 5.36
N GLU A 454 21.69 -5.00 4.27
CA GLU A 454 21.87 -4.36 2.96
C GLU A 454 20.55 -3.75 2.47
N ASN A 455 19.47 -4.53 2.48
CA ASN A 455 18.15 -4.04 2.07
C ASN A 455 17.64 -2.90 2.95
N LEU A 456 17.97 -2.89 4.25
CA LEU A 456 17.61 -1.78 5.14
C LEU A 456 18.44 -0.53 4.85
N ILE A 457 19.76 -0.67 4.63
CA ILE A 457 20.64 0.45 4.25
C ILE A 457 20.20 1.05 2.90
N LEU A 458 19.92 0.21 1.91
CA LEU A 458 19.44 0.67 0.59
C LEU A 458 18.02 1.24 0.65
N GLY A 459 17.19 0.76 1.58
CA GLY A 459 15.85 1.27 1.82
C GLY A 459 15.83 2.60 2.60
N GLN A 460 16.90 2.93 3.33
CA GLN A 460 17.01 4.13 4.18
C GLN A 460 17.22 5.44 3.41
N GLU A 461 17.82 5.39 2.22
CA GLU A 461 18.55 6.55 1.71
C GLU A 461 17.96 7.12 0.41
N ASN A 462 18.04 8.46 0.26
CA ASN A 462 17.58 9.22 -0.91
C ASN A 462 17.95 8.51 -2.22
N ARG A 463 17.12 8.66 -3.28
CA ARG A 463 17.39 8.12 -4.65
C ARG A 463 18.84 8.33 -5.14
N LEU A 464 19.53 9.34 -4.62
CA LEU A 464 20.95 9.61 -4.84
C LEU A 464 21.87 8.48 -4.36
N ILE A 465 21.68 7.94 -3.15
CA ILE A 465 22.61 6.95 -2.60
C ILE A 465 22.35 5.55 -3.15
N GLN A 466 21.09 5.27 -3.52
CA GLN A 466 20.78 4.08 -4.33
C GLN A 466 21.52 4.13 -5.67
N LYS A 467 21.62 5.31 -6.29
CA LYS A 467 22.40 5.52 -7.50
C LYS A 467 23.91 5.37 -7.26
N ASP A 468 24.42 5.90 -6.15
CA ASP A 468 25.83 5.75 -5.74
C ASP A 468 26.19 4.27 -5.51
N TRP A 469 25.31 3.51 -4.86
CA TRP A 469 25.45 2.07 -4.67
C TRP A 469 25.51 1.31 -5.99
N GLU A 470 24.59 1.61 -6.92
CA GLU A 470 24.58 1.02 -8.26
C GLU A 470 25.90 1.31 -8.99
N GLN A 471 26.44 2.52 -8.88
CA GLN A 471 27.72 2.90 -9.48
C GLN A 471 28.89 2.14 -8.85
N LEU A 472 28.96 2.03 -7.53
CA LEU A 472 30.00 1.27 -6.84
C LEU A 472 29.94 -0.24 -7.18
N LYS A 473 28.74 -0.83 -7.28
CA LYS A 473 28.58 -2.22 -7.73
C LYS A 473 29.01 -2.43 -9.19
N LEU A 474 28.77 -1.45 -10.07
CA LEU A 474 29.24 -1.49 -11.45
C LEU A 474 30.76 -1.41 -11.54
N LEU A 475 31.40 -0.57 -10.71
CA LEU A 475 32.86 -0.50 -10.59
C LEU A 475 33.42 -1.85 -10.14
N ILE A 476 32.82 -2.45 -9.11
CA ILE A 476 33.21 -3.76 -8.62
C ILE A 476 33.08 -4.82 -9.72
N LEU A 477 31.98 -4.81 -10.48
CA LEU A 477 31.76 -5.72 -11.60
C LEU A 477 32.78 -5.53 -12.72
N SER A 478 33.18 -4.28 -13.02
CA SER A 478 34.18 -4.01 -14.05
C SER A 478 35.55 -4.54 -13.63
N ILE A 479 35.98 -4.30 -12.39
CA ILE A 479 37.27 -4.80 -11.89
C ILE A 479 37.30 -6.34 -11.95
N GLU A 480 36.21 -6.99 -11.54
CA GLU A 480 36.10 -8.44 -11.59
C GLU A 480 36.13 -9.02 -13.01
N SER A 481 35.44 -8.37 -13.94
CA SER A 481 35.42 -8.77 -15.34
C SER A 481 36.79 -8.60 -15.98
N ASP A 482 37.46 -7.47 -15.74
CA ASP A 482 38.76 -7.17 -16.30
C ASP A 482 39.83 -8.13 -15.74
N GLY A 483 39.78 -8.43 -14.43
CA GLY A 483 40.67 -9.42 -13.81
C GLY A 483 40.45 -10.84 -14.34
N LEU A 484 39.20 -11.24 -14.60
CA LEU A 484 38.89 -12.54 -15.21
C LEU A 484 39.46 -12.66 -16.63
N GLU A 485 39.28 -11.62 -17.45
CA GLU A 485 39.83 -11.58 -18.82
C GLU A 485 41.36 -11.68 -18.79
N GLN A 486 42.02 -10.86 -17.96
CA GLN A 486 43.48 -10.88 -17.82
C GLN A 486 44.00 -12.26 -17.35
N ALA A 487 43.36 -12.86 -16.34
CA ALA A 487 43.76 -14.17 -15.85
C ALA A 487 43.58 -15.29 -16.90
N TYR A 488 42.62 -15.14 -17.81
CA TYR A 488 42.41 -16.06 -18.92
C TYR A 488 43.46 -15.88 -20.01
N GLU A 489 43.77 -14.63 -20.40
CA GLU A 489 44.82 -14.32 -21.37
C GLU A 489 46.21 -14.78 -20.90
N GLU A 490 46.51 -14.62 -19.61
CA GLU A 490 47.77 -15.05 -19.00
C GLU A 490 47.83 -16.57 -18.71
N GLY A 491 46.77 -17.32 -19.02
CA GLY A 491 46.69 -18.76 -18.77
C GLY A 491 46.65 -19.16 -17.28
N LYS A 492 46.36 -18.22 -16.38
CA LYS A 492 46.23 -18.44 -14.93
C LYS A 492 44.93 -19.15 -14.56
N ILE A 493 43.88 -19.01 -15.37
CA ILE A 493 42.60 -19.70 -15.19
C ILE A 493 42.30 -20.59 -16.41
N ARG A 494 41.92 -21.85 -16.15
CA ARG A 494 41.47 -22.77 -17.20
C ARG A 494 40.06 -22.41 -17.66
N GLU A 495 39.70 -22.87 -18.86
CA GLU A 495 38.38 -22.63 -19.48
C GLU A 495 37.19 -23.07 -18.60
N ARG A 496 37.36 -24.13 -17.78
CA ARG A 496 36.35 -24.57 -16.81
C ARG A 496 36.13 -23.54 -15.70
N GLY A 497 37.23 -23.08 -15.09
CA GLY A 497 37.20 -22.05 -14.05
C GLY A 497 36.64 -20.73 -14.58
N TYR A 498 37.02 -20.35 -15.81
CA TYR A 498 36.51 -19.17 -16.50
C TYR A 498 34.99 -19.18 -16.63
N ARG A 499 34.39 -20.28 -17.13
CA ARG A 499 32.92 -20.39 -17.29
C ARG A 499 32.16 -20.26 -15.97
N VAL A 500 32.70 -20.84 -14.91
CA VAL A 500 32.10 -20.81 -13.56
C VAL A 500 32.16 -19.40 -12.99
N TYR A 501 33.31 -18.72 -13.11
CA TYR A 501 33.46 -17.33 -12.69
C TYR A 501 32.59 -16.37 -13.51
N GLN A 502 32.53 -16.56 -14.83
CA GLN A 502 31.70 -15.76 -15.73
C GLN A 502 30.21 -15.85 -15.39
N ARG A 503 29.73 -17.05 -15.01
CA ARG A 503 28.36 -17.24 -14.53
C ARG A 503 28.10 -16.46 -13.24
N TYR A 504 29.07 -16.41 -12.33
CA TYR A 504 28.98 -15.58 -11.13
C TYR A 504 28.88 -14.09 -11.46
N LEU A 505 29.69 -13.58 -12.39
CA LEU A 505 29.61 -12.19 -12.84
C LEU A 505 28.27 -11.86 -13.48
N HIS A 506 27.75 -12.74 -14.34
CA HIS A 506 26.44 -12.55 -14.96
C HIS A 506 25.30 -12.51 -13.93
N ASN A 507 25.35 -13.39 -12.94
CA ASN A 507 24.39 -13.38 -11.84
C ASN A 507 24.50 -12.10 -11.00
N MET A 508 25.71 -11.59 -10.79
CA MET A 508 25.94 -10.31 -10.10
C MET A 508 25.36 -9.13 -10.89
N GLU A 509 25.51 -9.14 -12.21
CA GLU A 509 24.94 -8.15 -13.11
C GLU A 509 23.41 -8.06 -12.99
N GLN A 510 22.71 -9.19 -13.00
CA GLN A 510 21.24 -9.24 -12.93
C GLN A 510 20.66 -8.61 -11.65
N ARG A 511 21.44 -8.54 -10.56
CA ARG A 511 21.00 -7.98 -9.27
C ARG A 511 21.18 -6.47 -9.16
N VAL A 512 22.02 -5.86 -10.01
CA VAL A 512 22.15 -4.41 -10.03
C VAL A 512 20.86 -3.85 -10.62
N ASN A 513 20.02 -3.23 -9.80
CA ASN A 513 18.76 -2.63 -10.22
C ASN A 513 19.08 -1.56 -11.28
N ARG A 514 18.52 -1.67 -12.49
CA ARG A 514 18.87 -0.76 -13.60
C ARG A 514 17.66 0.07 -14.02
N ASN A 515 17.76 1.39 -13.89
CA ASN A 515 17.00 2.31 -14.73
C ASN A 515 17.32 2.03 -16.22
N LEU A 516 16.30 2.11 -17.08
CA LEU A 516 16.32 1.69 -18.49
C LEU A 516 17.50 2.31 -19.29
N SER A 517 17.92 3.51 -18.94
CA SER A 517 19.01 4.25 -19.57
C SER A 517 20.40 3.62 -19.36
N TYR A 518 20.68 3.03 -18.20
CA TYR A 518 22.00 2.46 -17.90
C TYR A 518 22.24 1.08 -18.52
N ARG A 519 21.15 0.37 -18.88
CA ARG A 519 21.25 -0.86 -19.70
C ARG A 519 21.96 -0.56 -21.02
N LEU A 520 21.62 0.55 -21.68
CA LEU A 520 22.16 0.91 -23.00
C LEU A 520 23.67 1.20 -22.97
N THR A 521 24.16 1.95 -21.98
CA THR A 521 25.59 2.32 -21.91
C THR A 521 26.50 1.13 -21.65
N TYR A 522 26.07 0.18 -20.79
CA TYR A 522 26.86 -1.02 -20.52
C TYR A 522 26.80 -2.02 -21.69
N TYR A 523 25.64 -2.24 -22.31
CA TYR A 523 25.56 -3.03 -23.55
C TYR A 523 26.47 -2.45 -24.62
N PHE A 524 26.62 -1.13 -24.68
CA PHE A 524 27.55 -0.46 -25.59
C PHE A 524 29.03 -0.74 -25.24
N LEU A 525 29.40 -0.71 -23.96
CA LEU A 525 30.77 -1.02 -23.49
C LEU A 525 31.14 -2.50 -23.66
N VAL A 526 30.26 -3.42 -23.27
CA VAL A 526 30.49 -4.87 -23.41
C VAL A 526 30.47 -5.30 -24.88
N SER A 527 29.59 -4.71 -25.71
CA SER A 527 29.59 -5.02 -27.14
C SER A 527 30.89 -4.59 -27.81
N PHE A 528 31.49 -3.45 -27.44
CA PHE A 528 32.82 -3.05 -27.91
C PHE A 528 33.93 -4.02 -27.49
N ARG A 529 33.81 -4.63 -26.31
CA ARG A 529 34.79 -5.57 -25.77
C ARG A 529 34.70 -6.95 -26.44
N LEU A 530 33.48 -7.45 -26.67
CA LEU A 530 33.20 -8.63 -27.49
C LEU A 530 33.70 -8.44 -28.94
N LEU A 531 33.57 -7.23 -29.48
CA LEU A 531 34.08 -6.91 -30.81
C LEU A 531 35.61 -7.01 -30.87
N ARG A 532 36.32 -6.63 -29.80
CA ARG A 532 37.78 -6.75 -29.70
C ARG A 532 38.24 -8.21 -29.65
N LEU A 533 37.53 -9.06 -28.90
CA LEU A 533 37.79 -10.50 -28.83
C LEU A 533 37.55 -11.19 -30.18
N LEU A 534 36.44 -10.88 -30.86
CA LEU A 534 36.15 -11.39 -32.20
C LEU A 534 37.21 -10.95 -33.22
N VAL A 535 37.70 -9.71 -33.13
CA VAL A 535 38.80 -9.23 -33.97
C VAL A 535 40.12 -9.96 -33.69
N HIS A 536 40.42 -10.26 -32.42
CA HIS A 536 41.61 -11.03 -32.03
C HIS A 536 41.54 -12.49 -32.49
N GLU A 537 40.36 -13.10 -32.46
CA GLU A 537 40.13 -14.50 -32.86
C GLU A 537 40.15 -14.69 -34.39
N ILE A 538 39.66 -13.69 -35.14
CA ILE A 538 39.80 -13.60 -36.60
C ILE A 538 41.29 -13.49 -36.99
N LEU A 539 42.10 -12.77 -36.21
CA LEU A 539 43.54 -12.61 -36.46
C LEU A 539 44.38 -13.84 -36.07
N THR A 540 43.89 -14.70 -35.16
CA THR A 540 44.63 -15.86 -34.62
C THR A 540 44.18 -17.22 -35.18
N PHE A 541 43.35 -17.24 -36.23
CA PHE A 541 42.95 -18.46 -36.94
C PHE A 541 42.30 -19.54 -36.04
N GLY A 542 41.34 -19.15 -35.21
CA GLY A 542 40.22 -20.01 -34.79
C GLY A 542 40.55 -21.29 -33.98
N SER A 543 41.67 -21.32 -33.24
CA SER A 543 42.00 -22.45 -32.37
C SER A 543 41.12 -22.52 -31.11
N GLY A 544 40.59 -21.39 -30.63
CA GLY A 544 39.73 -21.28 -29.44
C GLY A 544 38.30 -21.81 -29.66
N LEU A 545 37.59 -21.28 -30.66
CA LEU A 545 36.21 -21.64 -30.97
C LEU A 545 35.97 -23.14 -31.24
N ARG A 546 36.96 -23.83 -31.81
CA ARG A 546 36.83 -25.27 -32.15
C ARG A 546 36.88 -26.16 -30.90
N ASN A 547 37.59 -25.76 -29.85
CA ASN A 547 37.59 -26.44 -28.56
C ASN A 547 36.32 -26.16 -27.75
N TRP A 548 35.75 -24.95 -27.87
CA TRP A 548 34.52 -24.55 -27.18
C TRP A 548 33.28 -25.37 -27.59
N LEU A 549 33.18 -25.72 -28.88
CA LEU A 549 32.09 -26.55 -29.43
C LEU A 549 32.22 -28.04 -29.13
N THR A 550 33.38 -28.50 -28.64
CA THR A 550 33.67 -29.93 -28.48
C THR A 550 34.24 -30.25 -27.11
N ARG A 551 33.48 -30.10 -26.01
CA ARG A 551 33.78 -30.88 -24.78
C ARG A 551 32.72 -30.88 -23.67
N GLU A 552 32.58 -32.07 -23.10
CA GLU A 552 31.71 -32.52 -22.01
C GLU A 552 31.80 -31.70 -20.72
N ASP A 553 30.65 -31.57 -20.05
CA ASP A 553 30.47 -31.15 -18.65
C ASP A 553 31.22 -32.11 -17.70
N SER A 554 32.52 -31.85 -17.53
CA SER A 554 33.38 -32.53 -16.58
C SER A 554 33.45 -31.71 -15.28
N LYS A 555 33.28 -32.39 -14.14
CA LYS A 555 33.37 -31.80 -12.79
C LYS A 555 34.66 -30.99 -12.63
N LEU A 556 34.58 -29.88 -11.88
CA LEU A 556 35.75 -29.06 -11.53
C LEU A 556 36.82 -29.91 -10.84
N GLU A 557 38.08 -29.76 -11.26
CA GLU A 557 39.22 -30.34 -10.58
C GLU A 557 39.64 -29.44 -9.40
N ALA A 558 40.32 -29.99 -8.38
CA ALA A 558 40.81 -29.22 -7.22
C ALA A 558 41.61 -27.96 -7.65
N ILE A 559 42.39 -28.07 -8.73
CA ILE A 559 43.16 -26.97 -9.32
C ILE A 559 42.25 -25.84 -9.83
N ASP A 560 41.08 -26.16 -10.38
CA ASP A 560 40.13 -25.15 -10.86
C ASP A 560 39.54 -24.35 -9.68
N TYR A 561 39.33 -24.98 -8.51
CA TYR A 561 38.90 -24.29 -7.28
C TYR A 561 39.96 -23.31 -6.78
N ASP A 562 41.23 -23.75 -6.74
CA ASP A 562 42.34 -22.91 -6.28
C ASP A 562 42.56 -21.71 -7.21
N GLN A 563 42.45 -21.91 -8.53
CA GLN A 563 42.54 -20.83 -9.52
C GLN A 563 41.43 -19.78 -9.36
N ILE A 564 40.18 -20.23 -9.19
CA ILE A 564 39.03 -19.33 -8.94
C ILE A 564 39.23 -18.56 -7.64
N ALA A 565 39.68 -19.22 -6.57
CA ALA A 565 39.91 -18.58 -5.28
C ALA A 565 41.04 -17.55 -5.34
N ALA A 566 42.15 -17.88 -6.01
CA ALA A 566 43.28 -16.97 -6.20
C ALA A 566 42.89 -15.73 -7.02
N LEU A 567 42.13 -15.92 -8.11
CA LEU A 567 41.60 -14.82 -8.91
C LEU A 567 40.71 -13.89 -8.09
N TYR A 568 39.77 -14.47 -7.33
CA TYR A 568 38.87 -13.68 -6.50
C TYR A 568 39.61 -12.87 -5.43
N LEU A 569 40.62 -13.46 -4.79
CA LEU A 569 41.46 -12.76 -3.81
C LEU A 569 42.23 -11.60 -4.44
N ALA A 570 42.85 -11.81 -5.60
CA ALA A 570 43.58 -10.77 -6.33
C ALA A 570 42.65 -9.61 -6.72
N ASN A 571 41.47 -9.91 -7.26
CA ASN A 571 40.49 -8.89 -7.60
C ASN A 571 39.97 -8.17 -6.35
N THR A 572 39.80 -8.88 -5.23
CA THR A 572 39.33 -8.31 -3.97
C THR A 572 40.31 -7.26 -3.43
N GLU A 573 41.62 -7.49 -3.54
CA GLU A 573 42.64 -6.52 -3.14
C GLU A 573 42.49 -5.20 -3.93
N ILE A 574 42.39 -5.30 -5.26
CA ILE A 574 42.18 -4.14 -6.15
C ILE A 574 40.86 -3.42 -5.84
N ILE A 575 39.80 -4.17 -5.56
CA ILE A 575 38.49 -3.60 -5.19
C ILE A 575 38.58 -2.83 -3.87
N ILE A 576 39.23 -3.40 -2.85
CA ILE A 576 39.34 -2.74 -1.54
C ILE A 576 40.12 -1.45 -1.67
N GLU A 577 41.24 -1.44 -2.41
CA GLU A 577 42.03 -0.25 -2.70
C GLU A 577 41.21 0.80 -3.48
N SER A 578 40.54 0.39 -4.56
CA SER A 578 39.70 1.28 -5.37
C SER A 578 38.54 1.89 -4.57
N LEU A 579 37.97 1.12 -3.64
CA LEU A 579 36.93 1.62 -2.74
C LEU A 579 37.49 2.57 -1.68
N GLU A 580 38.72 2.36 -1.20
CA GLU A 580 39.39 3.23 -0.23
C GLU A 580 39.61 4.64 -0.80
N ASP A 581 40.10 4.71 -2.04
CA ASP A 581 40.33 5.97 -2.77
C ASP A 581 39.04 6.79 -2.95
N LEU A 582 37.89 6.13 -2.88
CA LEU A 582 36.57 6.72 -3.08
C LEU A 582 35.92 7.26 -1.78
N LYS A 583 36.54 7.11 -0.60
CA LYS A 583 36.01 7.57 0.70
C LYS A 583 35.76 9.08 0.80
N GLY A 584 36.31 9.87 -0.12
CA GLY A 584 36.05 11.32 -0.24
C GLY A 584 34.93 11.72 -1.21
N VAL A 585 34.51 10.81 -2.10
CA VAL A 585 33.50 11.07 -3.14
C VAL A 585 32.15 10.46 -2.76
N TYR A 586 32.18 9.25 -2.20
CA TYR A 586 30.99 8.53 -1.74
C TYR A 586 30.96 8.45 -0.22
N ARG A 587 29.82 8.07 0.35
CA ARG A 587 29.68 7.91 1.80
C ARG A 587 30.61 6.82 2.33
N SER A 588 31.35 7.14 3.38
CA SER A 588 32.29 6.23 4.02
C SER A 588 31.61 4.96 4.56
N SER A 589 30.39 5.06 5.08
CA SER A 589 29.61 3.90 5.55
C SER A 589 29.31 2.89 4.45
N LEU A 590 28.96 3.37 3.25
CA LEU A 590 28.64 2.53 2.09
C LEU A 590 29.89 1.80 1.59
N ILE A 591 31.02 2.50 1.58
CA ILE A 591 32.32 1.94 1.23
C ILE A 591 32.75 0.88 2.24
N SER A 592 32.72 1.21 3.53
CA SER A 592 33.07 0.26 4.59
C SER A 592 32.21 -1.00 4.52
N PHE A 593 30.90 -0.86 4.26
CA PHE A 593 30.00 -2.00 4.08
C PHE A 593 30.43 -2.90 2.91
N LEU A 594 30.78 -2.32 1.75
CA LEU A 594 31.26 -3.08 0.60
C LEU A 594 32.61 -3.77 0.86
N GLN A 595 33.54 -3.08 1.53
CA GLN A 595 34.83 -3.64 1.91
C GLN A 595 34.66 -4.82 2.88
N GLU A 596 33.85 -4.66 3.93
CA GLU A 596 33.54 -5.73 4.88
C GLU A 596 32.84 -6.92 4.21
N SER A 597 31.91 -6.64 3.29
CA SER A 597 31.25 -7.69 2.49
C SER A 597 32.26 -8.51 1.71
N ARG A 598 33.25 -7.86 1.08
CA ARG A 598 34.31 -8.53 0.33
C ARG A 598 35.22 -9.34 1.25
N LEU A 599 35.67 -8.76 2.35
CA LEU A 599 36.53 -9.44 3.33
C LEU A 599 35.86 -10.70 3.90
N ARG A 600 34.56 -10.68 4.18
CA ARG A 600 33.85 -11.91 4.59
C ARG A 600 33.82 -12.99 3.52
N GLU A 601 33.56 -12.63 2.26
CA GLU A 601 33.60 -13.59 1.16
C GLU A 601 34.99 -14.23 1.04
N THR A 602 36.08 -13.50 1.35
CA THR A 602 37.43 -14.10 1.43
C THR A 602 37.57 -15.09 2.59
N ALA A 603 36.95 -14.85 3.75
CA ALA A 603 37.01 -15.78 4.89
C ALA A 603 36.37 -17.14 4.55
N ILE A 604 35.38 -17.16 3.66
CA ILE A 604 34.71 -18.39 3.17
C ILE A 604 35.66 -19.27 2.34
N ILE A 605 36.68 -18.71 1.69
CA ILE A 605 37.67 -19.45 0.90
C ILE A 605 38.37 -20.50 1.75
N THR A 606 38.71 -20.16 2.99
CA THR A 606 39.35 -21.09 3.94
C THR A 606 38.48 -22.31 4.30
N SER A 607 37.16 -22.23 4.08
CA SER A 607 36.22 -23.32 4.34
C SER A 607 36.07 -24.30 3.17
N GLY A 608 36.69 -24.03 2.02
CA GLY A 608 36.60 -24.88 0.82
C GLY A 608 35.24 -24.86 0.11
N ALA A 609 34.25 -24.14 0.65
CA ALA A 609 32.89 -24.04 0.10
C ALA A 609 32.67 -22.73 -0.69
N PHE A 610 33.73 -22.00 -1.03
CA PHE A 610 33.66 -20.72 -1.72
C PHE A 610 33.03 -20.81 -3.11
N VAL A 611 33.51 -21.74 -3.94
CA VAL A 611 32.99 -21.91 -5.30
C VAL A 611 31.53 -22.39 -5.28
N GLU A 612 31.17 -23.23 -4.33
CA GLU A 612 29.78 -23.72 -4.21
C GLU A 612 28.85 -22.61 -3.71
N ARG A 613 29.24 -21.82 -2.70
CA ARG A 613 28.37 -20.87 -2.00
C ARG A 613 28.37 -19.46 -2.59
N VAL A 614 29.54 -18.93 -2.93
CA VAL A 614 29.69 -17.55 -3.43
C VAL A 614 29.49 -17.52 -4.94
N ILE A 615 30.14 -18.44 -5.65
CA ILE A 615 30.17 -18.48 -7.12
C ILE A 615 28.92 -19.20 -7.67
N ASN A 616 28.70 -20.45 -7.27
CA ASN A 616 27.55 -21.26 -7.73
C ASN A 616 26.26 -21.04 -6.92
N ARG A 617 26.33 -20.32 -5.79
CA ARG A 617 25.18 -19.97 -4.94
C ARG A 617 24.36 -21.16 -4.43
N VAL A 618 25.00 -22.31 -4.30
CA VAL A 618 24.41 -23.49 -3.69
C VAL A 618 24.38 -23.26 -2.17
N LYS A 619 23.18 -23.13 -1.61
CA LYS A 619 23.00 -22.93 -0.17
C LYS A 619 22.74 -24.27 0.52
N PRO A 620 23.47 -24.61 1.60
CA PRO A 620 23.13 -25.75 2.45
C PRO A 620 21.76 -25.57 3.09
N ASN A 621 21.18 -26.68 3.58
CA ASN A 621 20.09 -26.57 4.55
C ASN A 621 20.60 -25.79 5.76
N ASN A 622 20.03 -24.62 6.01
CA ASN A 622 20.41 -23.74 7.11
C ASN A 622 19.20 -23.37 7.99
N ILE A 623 18.12 -24.15 7.94
CA ILE A 623 16.89 -23.86 8.69
C ILE A 623 17.19 -23.77 10.19
N ASP A 624 17.92 -24.74 10.76
CA ASP A 624 18.27 -24.74 12.19
C ASP A 624 19.08 -23.49 12.58
N GLU A 625 19.98 -23.06 11.70
CA GLU A 625 20.87 -21.92 11.93
C GLU A 625 20.10 -20.60 11.78
N MET A 626 19.12 -20.56 10.88
CA MET A 626 18.16 -19.47 10.77
C MET A 626 17.25 -19.38 12.00
N LEU A 627 16.75 -20.52 12.52
CA LEU A 627 15.96 -20.55 13.77
C LEU A 627 16.77 -20.03 14.96
N ARG A 628 18.06 -20.41 15.05
CA ARG A 628 19.00 -19.86 16.01
C ARG A 628 19.15 -18.34 15.84
N GLY A 629 19.31 -17.86 14.61
CA GLY A 629 19.32 -16.42 14.31
C GLY A 629 18.05 -15.71 14.78
N TYR A 630 16.87 -16.25 14.48
CA TYR A 630 15.59 -15.64 14.89
C TYR A 630 15.39 -15.63 16.41
N TYR A 631 15.91 -16.64 17.11
CA TYR A 631 15.97 -16.63 18.56
C TYR A 631 16.86 -15.49 19.09
N LEU A 632 18.07 -15.34 18.53
CA LEU A 632 18.99 -14.26 18.91
C LEU A 632 18.40 -12.88 18.61
N GLU A 633 17.75 -12.70 17.46
CA GLU A 633 17.10 -11.44 17.10
C GLU A 633 16.01 -11.06 18.12
N ARG A 634 15.18 -12.01 18.56
CA ARG A 634 14.17 -11.76 19.61
C ARG A 634 14.80 -11.42 20.96
N LYS A 635 15.89 -12.09 21.32
CA LYS A 635 16.63 -11.83 22.55
C LYS A 635 17.19 -10.40 22.55
N ILE A 636 17.86 -10.00 21.48
CA ILE A 636 18.46 -8.67 21.35
C ILE A 636 17.39 -7.57 21.29
N ILE A 637 16.27 -7.79 20.59
CA ILE A 637 15.13 -6.86 20.63
C ILE A 637 14.61 -6.67 22.05
N PHE A 638 14.56 -7.73 22.86
CA PHE A 638 14.17 -7.64 24.27
C PHE A 638 15.17 -6.86 25.12
N GLU A 639 16.47 -7.06 24.90
CA GLU A 639 17.51 -6.30 25.58
C GLU A 639 17.46 -4.81 25.24
N TYR A 640 17.27 -4.46 23.97
CA TYR A 640 17.13 -3.06 23.52
C TYR A 640 15.85 -2.39 24.07
N GLU A 641 14.73 -3.14 24.17
CA GLU A 641 13.49 -2.65 24.80
C GLU A 641 13.70 -2.40 26.30
N ALA A 642 14.37 -3.31 26.99
CA ALA A 642 14.68 -3.19 28.42
C ALA A 642 15.62 -2.01 28.73
N GLN A 643 16.53 -1.69 27.79
CA GLN A 643 17.44 -0.53 27.88
C GLN A 643 16.78 0.78 27.45
N HIS A 644 15.50 0.77 27.05
CA HIS A 644 14.77 1.93 26.51
C HIS A 644 15.40 2.54 25.24
N LEU A 645 16.19 1.78 24.49
CA LEU A 645 16.76 2.20 23.19
C LEU A 645 15.71 2.16 22.07
N ILE A 646 14.68 1.34 22.23
CA ILE A 646 13.52 1.25 21.34
C ILE A 646 12.22 1.32 22.13
N THR A 647 11.17 1.84 21.50
CA THR A 647 9.83 1.90 22.12
C THR A 647 9.15 0.53 22.10
N ALA A 648 8.24 0.27 23.04
CA ALA A 648 7.47 -0.99 23.08
C ALA A 648 6.67 -1.26 21.79
N LYS A 649 6.23 -0.20 21.09
CA LYS A 649 5.57 -0.31 19.79
C LYS A 649 6.53 -0.81 18.71
N GLN A 650 7.76 -0.28 18.67
CA GLN A 650 8.80 -0.71 17.73
C GLN A 650 9.24 -2.15 18.02
N ALA A 651 9.51 -2.49 19.28
CA ALA A 651 9.88 -3.84 19.70
C ALA A 651 8.81 -4.87 19.29
N ARG A 652 7.53 -4.54 19.49
CA ARG A 652 6.41 -5.40 19.05
C ARG A 652 6.41 -5.63 17.54
N ARG A 653 6.61 -4.58 16.73
CA ARG A 653 6.68 -4.68 15.26
C ARG A 653 7.86 -5.54 14.82
N MET A 654 9.04 -5.33 15.40
CA MET A 654 10.23 -6.13 15.08
C MET A 654 10.02 -7.61 15.41
N ARG A 655 9.46 -7.93 16.59
CA ARG A 655 9.13 -9.32 16.96
C ARG A 655 8.11 -9.96 16.01
N GLN A 656 7.12 -9.21 15.53
CA GLN A 656 6.17 -9.71 14.54
C GLN A 656 6.89 -10.09 13.23
N ASN A 657 7.78 -9.22 12.73
CA ASN A 657 8.57 -9.51 11.54
C ASN A 657 9.42 -10.78 11.70
N VAL A 658 10.05 -10.97 12.87
CA VAL A 658 10.83 -12.20 13.15
C VAL A 658 9.95 -13.45 13.12
N ASN A 659 8.75 -13.38 13.71
CA ASN A 659 7.82 -14.50 13.71
C ASN A 659 7.31 -14.84 12.29
N GLU A 660 7.11 -13.85 11.44
CA GLU A 660 6.76 -14.05 10.03
C GLU A 660 7.90 -14.75 9.28
N LEU A 661 9.14 -14.30 9.46
CA LEU A 661 10.33 -14.92 8.85
C LEU A 661 10.54 -16.36 9.33
N GLU A 662 10.41 -16.62 10.63
CA GLU A 662 10.49 -17.96 11.19
C GLU A 662 9.39 -18.87 10.65
N SER A 663 8.15 -18.37 10.59
CA SER A 663 7.02 -19.11 10.04
C SER A 663 7.20 -19.42 8.56
N TYR A 664 7.83 -18.52 7.79
CA TYR A 664 8.17 -18.74 6.38
C TYR A 664 9.26 -19.81 6.24
N SER A 665 10.37 -19.68 6.98
CA SER A 665 11.48 -20.64 6.98
C SER A 665 11.05 -22.06 7.39
N LEU A 666 10.09 -22.19 8.32
CA LEU A 666 9.55 -23.49 8.74
C LEU A 666 8.63 -24.15 7.70
N ARG A 667 8.00 -23.36 6.80
CA ARG A 667 7.15 -23.89 5.72
C ARG A 667 7.95 -24.29 4.50
N GLU A 668 9.07 -23.62 4.26
CA GLU A 668 9.93 -23.89 3.12
C GLU A 668 10.66 -25.22 3.35
N SER A 669 10.22 -26.28 2.67
CA SER A 669 11.08 -27.46 2.49
C SER A 669 12.23 -27.02 1.60
N ALA A 670 13.35 -26.62 2.21
CA ALA A 670 14.51 -26.13 1.48
C ALA A 670 14.83 -27.10 0.34
N ASN A 671 14.82 -26.62 -0.90
CA ASN A 671 15.14 -27.45 -2.06
C ASN A 671 16.66 -27.63 -2.10
N THR A 672 17.18 -28.45 -1.19
CA THR A 672 18.62 -28.67 -0.92
C THR A 672 19.23 -29.72 -1.84
N LEU A 673 18.42 -30.31 -2.72
CA LEU A 673 18.79 -31.30 -3.73
C LEU A 673 20.15 -31.02 -4.41
N PRO A 674 20.45 -29.78 -4.89
CA PRO A 674 21.74 -29.50 -5.50
C PRO A 674 22.92 -29.57 -4.52
N TYR A 675 22.72 -29.13 -3.27
CA TYR A 675 23.74 -29.18 -2.22
C TYR A 675 23.97 -30.62 -1.75
N ASP A 676 22.89 -31.35 -1.47
CA ASP A 676 22.93 -32.74 -0.98
C ASP A 676 23.58 -33.67 -2.01
N MET A 677 23.36 -33.44 -3.31
CA MET A 677 24.01 -34.17 -4.41
C MET A 677 25.53 -33.93 -4.45
N ILE A 678 25.98 -32.71 -4.17
CA ILE A 678 27.41 -32.34 -4.15
C ILE A 678 28.09 -32.94 -2.91
N GLU A 679 27.45 -32.86 -1.74
CA GLU A 679 27.96 -33.44 -0.50
C GLU A 679 28.03 -34.97 -0.58
N TYR A 680 27.01 -35.62 -1.15
CA TYR A 680 27.04 -37.06 -1.41
C TYR A 680 28.16 -37.47 -2.37
N ALA A 681 28.48 -36.62 -3.36
CA ALA A 681 29.59 -36.85 -4.28
C ALA A 681 30.98 -36.65 -3.65
N ARG A 682 31.07 -35.98 -2.48
CA ARG A 682 32.32 -35.75 -1.72
C ARG A 682 32.62 -36.86 -0.71
N ASN A 683 31.57 -37.57 -0.26
CA ASN A 683 31.67 -38.69 0.68
C ASN A 683 31.84 -40.07 -0.01
N ARG A 684 31.91 -40.10 -1.34
CA ARG A 684 32.40 -41.24 -2.14
C ARG A 684 33.80 -40.94 -2.64
#